data_AF-A0A6L8UBV9-F1
#
_entry.id   AF-A0A6L8UBV9-F1
#
_cell.length_a   1.000
_cell.length_b   1.000
_cell.length_c   1.000
_cell.angle_alpha   90.00
_cell.angle_beta   90.00
_cell.angle_gamma   90.00
#
_symmetry.space_group_name_H-M   'P 1'
#
loop_
_entity.id
_entity.type
_entity.pdbx_description
1 polymer ?
#
loop_
_entity_poly.entity_id
_entity_poly.type
_entity_poly.pdbx_seq_one_letter_code
_entity_poly.pdbx_strand_id
1 'polypeptide(L)'
;MYLKAGKKLFLSIYLLFHSFVFTTEAQTIVRGRVTDLQTFEPVVFANIVFKGTTIGTQSGFDGSYVLSGITGSDSVVISFVGYTTKTIGIIPGSDQDIDIRLSPAIFSIGEVTVRPGLNPAIKLLREVWKNIPENHIDKLQSYQYVNYSRSTLYIRKPGYYKKTGRNLEKPHSERFEKYSVKTGEEDIPAIPSYFTEILSENFHLKSTGQNFIHIIGSNSEGIAFETTSLPAQLITKQENFNFMDNTVLIIDRSFISPLSRSGLFYYKYYLRDTMLIDNRYQCFRVDFIPKREEDPVFRGSFWINDTTFALKRISVEVGEKAELNFIRRVKIQQDYEPAGGGAWFPVSTRFMADAANLFLTNFSRKTEIIVNNPKQPGFYSSELKVSFDVNNRDPGFWEKSRMNSLEKTDSLALQKIGILKENSGISIAAKLIEASIRGYYDFGKFEAGPYLLFYGRNDTEGSRFRIGGRTNSRFSNRLTLEGYTAFGTRDKRMKGSVQAAYLLSEKYWTSVGLQLRDDLEYAGAIDEFYSQNSFLTFASTFGGSDMMARTTIIRPWIGSDITRGLQAKMVLTRKTFEPAGKEYHFAWYAGKDGTGLKDNFMTNELGLILSYQPGAVYVLDGNRRFAVNFNQYPVFSLEYFRGFKNPGKGDFSYDRISAGIDHRFNPGGLGTVDWNARYSKVFGALPYPLLTTFAGNESIFRADRTCNLMNLGEFVADESLELFLSYHMNGLLLGKLPLIKKLEWRTVFSGRVAYGSFNEKSNGFYDPESNPAGILSKLDPAGYPVSEFSTLSWRHPYAEISYGIENIFRFFRIDLIQRLTWLDNPGSRRLAVKISGVFRF
;
A
#
# COMPACT_ATOMS: atom_id res chain seq x y z
N MET A 1 64.05 69.56 -40.78
CA MET A 1 64.03 68.13 -41.16
C MET A 1 63.36 67.21 -40.11
N TYR A 2 62.81 67.72 -38.99
CA TYR A 2 62.32 66.90 -37.86
C TYR A 2 60.79 66.66 -37.77
N LEU A 3 59.97 67.21 -38.69
CA LEU A 3 58.49 67.14 -38.58
C LEU A 3 57.82 66.05 -39.43
N LYS A 4 58.57 65.25 -40.20
CA LYS A 4 58.00 64.17 -41.06
C LYS A 4 58.09 62.76 -40.45
N ALA A 5 58.86 62.55 -39.37
CA ALA A 5 59.03 61.22 -38.75
C ALA A 5 57.94 60.86 -37.72
N GLY A 6 57.41 61.84 -36.98
CA GLY A 6 56.40 61.61 -35.93
C GLY A 6 55.02 61.18 -36.47
N LYS A 7 54.61 61.66 -37.66
CA LYS A 7 53.33 61.28 -38.27
C LYS A 7 53.30 59.83 -38.77
N LYS A 8 54.43 59.27 -39.19
CA LYS A 8 54.50 57.85 -39.62
C LYS A 8 54.48 56.91 -38.41
N LEU A 9 55.13 57.24 -37.30
CA LEU A 9 55.12 56.41 -36.09
C LEU A 9 53.73 56.38 -35.43
N PHE A 10 53.01 57.52 -35.43
CA PHE A 10 51.64 57.58 -34.88
C PHE A 10 50.62 56.84 -35.76
N LEU A 11 50.78 56.87 -37.09
CA LEU A 11 49.94 56.11 -38.02
C LEU A 11 50.23 54.60 -37.93
N SER A 12 51.48 54.20 -37.71
CA SER A 12 51.86 52.80 -37.48
C SER A 12 51.31 52.25 -36.17
N ILE A 13 51.31 53.05 -35.08
CA ILE A 13 50.72 52.66 -33.79
C ILE A 13 49.19 52.59 -33.88
N TYR A 14 48.56 53.48 -34.64
CA TYR A 14 47.10 53.45 -34.89
C TYR A 14 46.68 52.22 -35.72
N LEU A 15 47.48 51.83 -36.73
CA LEU A 15 47.27 50.61 -37.53
C LEU A 15 47.58 49.31 -36.76
N LEU A 16 48.54 49.32 -35.83
CA LEU A 16 48.81 48.21 -34.91
C LEU A 16 47.72 48.06 -33.82
N PHE A 17 47.03 49.13 -33.45
CA PHE A 17 45.89 49.07 -32.53
C PHE A 17 44.59 48.59 -33.20
N HIS A 18 44.45 48.74 -34.53
CA HIS A 18 43.30 48.22 -35.30
C HIS A 18 43.44 46.75 -35.71
N SER A 19 44.62 46.13 -35.55
CA SER A 19 44.83 44.70 -35.84
C SER A 19 44.55 43.78 -34.64
N PHE A 20 44.20 44.34 -33.49
CA PHE A 20 43.73 43.62 -32.30
C PHE A 20 42.22 43.78 -32.10
N VAL A 21 41.42 43.51 -33.15
CA VAL A 21 40.00 43.20 -32.95
C VAL A 21 39.94 41.75 -32.47
N PHE A 22 39.94 41.56 -31.16
CA PHE A 22 39.46 40.32 -30.57
C PHE A 22 37.99 40.18 -30.99
N THR A 23 37.70 39.24 -31.88
CA THR A 23 36.33 38.79 -32.12
C THR A 23 35.88 38.07 -30.84
N THR A 24 35.29 38.81 -29.91
CA THR A 24 34.47 38.21 -28.85
C THR A 24 33.27 37.57 -29.54
N GLU A 25 33.31 36.26 -29.75
CA GLU A 25 32.14 35.54 -30.24
C GLU A 25 31.03 35.68 -29.18
N ALA A 26 29.94 36.35 -29.55
CA ALA A 26 28.82 36.55 -28.66
C ALA A 26 28.20 35.18 -28.30
N GLN A 27 27.98 34.95 -27.00
CA GLN A 27 27.36 33.73 -26.52
C GLN A 27 25.90 33.68 -26.99
N THR A 28 25.50 32.58 -27.62
CA THR A 28 24.10 32.31 -27.93
C THR A 28 23.44 31.68 -26.72
N ILE A 29 22.30 32.22 -26.26
CA ILE A 29 21.53 31.68 -25.13
C ILE A 29 20.12 31.41 -25.61
N VAL A 30 19.65 30.17 -25.46
CA VAL A 30 18.29 29.76 -25.76
C VAL A 30 17.69 29.13 -24.51
N ARG A 31 16.62 29.73 -24.00
CA ARG A 31 15.91 29.24 -22.81
C ARG A 31 14.42 29.06 -23.10
N GLY A 32 13.75 28.21 -22.35
CA GLY A 32 12.31 27.96 -22.53
C GLY A 32 11.88 26.66 -21.90
N ARG A 33 10.70 26.13 -22.27
CA ARG A 33 10.20 24.83 -21.79
C ARG A 33 9.92 23.83 -22.90
N VAL A 34 10.25 22.57 -22.67
CA VAL A 34 9.87 21.43 -23.52
C VAL A 34 8.64 20.75 -22.92
N THR A 35 7.55 20.78 -23.66
CA THR A 35 6.26 20.19 -23.26
C THR A 35 5.75 19.22 -24.31
N ASP A 36 4.95 18.28 -23.88
CA ASP A 36 4.18 17.42 -24.77
C ASP A 36 3.11 18.26 -25.47
N LEU A 37 2.97 18.10 -26.78
CA LEU A 37 2.02 18.88 -27.59
C LEU A 37 0.55 18.65 -27.19
N GLN A 38 0.22 17.47 -26.66
CA GLN A 38 -1.15 17.03 -26.39
C GLN A 38 -1.51 17.12 -24.91
N THR A 39 -0.62 16.69 -24.02
CA THR A 39 -0.88 16.67 -22.57
C THR A 39 -0.48 17.97 -21.87
N PHE A 40 0.35 18.78 -22.52
CA PHE A 40 1.05 19.94 -21.93
C PHE A 40 1.92 19.57 -20.72
N GLU A 41 2.13 18.28 -20.45
CA GLU A 41 3.06 17.83 -19.42
C GLU A 41 4.49 18.14 -19.86
N PRO A 42 5.40 18.45 -18.92
CA PRO A 42 6.79 18.62 -19.28
C PRO A 42 7.42 17.32 -19.77
N VAL A 43 8.18 17.43 -20.85
CA VAL A 43 9.06 16.37 -21.31
C VAL A 43 10.37 16.52 -20.56
N VAL A 44 10.56 15.66 -19.56
CA VAL A 44 11.69 15.71 -18.64
C VAL A 44 12.90 15.01 -19.26
N PHE A 45 14.06 15.67 -19.22
CA PHE A 45 15.33 15.18 -19.78
C PHE A 45 15.37 15.04 -21.31
N ALA A 46 14.55 15.82 -22.03
CA ALA A 46 14.70 15.99 -23.47
C ALA A 46 16.08 16.59 -23.77
N ASN A 47 16.79 16.06 -24.76
CA ASN A 47 18.06 16.64 -25.21
C ASN A 47 17.78 17.82 -26.13
N ILE A 48 18.45 18.95 -25.89
CA ILE A 48 18.40 20.15 -26.73
C ILE A 48 19.83 20.47 -27.14
N VAL A 49 20.16 20.39 -28.42
CA VAL A 49 21.54 20.48 -28.93
C VAL A 49 21.61 21.49 -30.07
N PHE A 50 22.63 22.34 -30.10
CA PHE A 50 22.89 23.17 -31.28
C PHE A 50 23.26 22.27 -32.47
N LYS A 51 22.51 22.38 -33.57
CA LYS A 51 22.62 21.49 -34.72
C LYS A 51 24.06 21.43 -35.25
N GLY A 52 24.57 20.21 -35.42
CA GLY A 52 25.94 19.99 -35.93
C GLY A 52 27.06 20.21 -34.91
N THR A 53 26.73 20.47 -33.64
CA THR A 53 27.71 20.59 -32.55
C THR A 53 27.46 19.55 -31.45
N THR A 54 28.40 19.44 -30.50
CA THR A 54 28.23 18.68 -29.26
C THR A 54 27.71 19.53 -28.10
N ILE A 55 27.47 20.82 -28.33
CA ILE A 55 27.01 21.77 -27.31
C ILE A 55 25.50 21.59 -27.15
N GLY A 56 25.10 21.08 -25.99
CA GLY A 56 23.71 20.76 -25.69
C GLY A 56 23.41 20.82 -24.20
N THR A 57 22.12 20.84 -23.89
CA THR A 57 21.56 20.82 -22.54
C THR A 57 20.41 19.81 -22.48
N GLN A 58 19.84 19.61 -21.29
CA GLN A 58 18.62 18.83 -21.12
C GLN A 58 17.53 19.65 -20.43
N SER A 59 16.28 19.33 -20.73
CA SER A 59 15.16 19.87 -19.98
C SER A 59 15.10 19.31 -18.55
N GLY A 60 14.72 20.15 -17.59
CA GLY A 60 14.47 19.79 -16.20
C GLY A 60 13.11 19.12 -15.96
N PHE A 61 12.72 18.96 -14.69
CA PHE A 61 11.45 18.34 -14.27
C PHE A 61 10.20 19.13 -14.67
N ASP A 62 10.33 20.46 -14.77
CA ASP A 62 9.28 21.37 -15.25
C ASP A 62 9.38 21.59 -16.78
N GLY A 63 10.28 20.86 -17.44
CA GLY A 63 10.56 20.98 -18.87
C GLY A 63 11.43 22.18 -19.21
N SER A 64 11.81 23.02 -18.23
CA SER A 64 12.66 24.18 -18.48
C SER A 64 14.04 23.77 -18.96
N TYR A 65 14.62 24.55 -19.84
CA TYR A 65 15.98 24.36 -20.32
C TYR A 65 16.67 25.72 -20.50
N VAL A 66 17.98 25.71 -20.33
CA VAL A 66 18.86 26.81 -20.70
C VAL A 66 20.03 26.21 -21.46
N LEU A 67 20.10 26.49 -22.75
CA LEU A 67 21.19 26.14 -23.63
C LEU A 67 22.04 27.38 -23.85
N SER A 68 23.32 27.32 -23.53
CA SER A 68 24.24 28.42 -23.79
C SER A 68 25.53 27.92 -24.41
N GLY A 69 26.05 28.67 -25.38
CA GLY A 69 27.26 28.29 -26.07
C GLY A 69 27.68 29.28 -27.13
N ILE A 70 28.98 29.25 -27.45
CA ILE A 70 29.55 29.97 -28.58
C ILE A 70 29.43 29.05 -29.79
N THR A 71 28.58 29.42 -30.75
CA THR A 71 28.26 28.60 -31.93
C THR A 71 27.69 29.44 -33.06
N GLY A 72 28.01 29.07 -34.31
CA GLY A 72 27.38 29.62 -35.51
C GLY A 72 26.10 28.89 -35.93
N SER A 73 25.60 27.94 -35.11
CA SER A 73 24.42 27.15 -35.43
C SER A 73 23.15 28.01 -35.47
N ASP A 74 22.43 27.97 -36.59
CA ASP A 74 21.16 28.65 -36.83
C ASP A 74 19.94 27.89 -36.28
N SER A 75 20.17 26.74 -35.66
CA SER A 75 19.10 25.85 -35.23
C SER A 75 19.47 24.99 -34.02
N VAL A 76 18.44 24.59 -33.27
CA VAL A 76 18.52 23.63 -32.18
C VAL A 76 17.72 22.39 -32.52
N VAL A 77 18.28 21.22 -32.21
CA VAL A 77 17.67 19.91 -32.37
C VAL A 77 17.23 19.40 -31.01
N ILE A 78 15.95 19.07 -30.91
CA ILE A 78 15.32 18.58 -29.69
C ILE A 78 14.92 17.14 -29.91
N SER A 79 15.41 16.25 -29.05
CA SER A 79 15.14 14.82 -29.12
C SER A 79 14.86 14.24 -27.74
N PHE A 80 13.87 13.37 -27.68
CA PHE A 80 13.61 12.56 -26.49
C PHE A 80 13.09 11.19 -26.93
N VAL A 81 13.41 10.16 -26.15
CA VAL A 81 12.96 8.80 -26.46
C VAL A 81 11.44 8.78 -26.41
N GLY A 82 10.80 8.24 -27.45
CA GLY A 82 9.33 8.22 -27.57
C GLY A 82 8.73 9.48 -28.18
N TYR A 83 9.53 10.40 -28.71
CA TYR A 83 9.08 11.62 -29.39
C TYR A 83 9.74 11.78 -30.76
N THR A 84 9.03 12.47 -31.66
CA THR A 84 9.57 12.88 -32.95
C THR A 84 10.59 13.99 -32.71
N THR A 85 11.82 13.80 -33.21
CA THR A 85 12.85 14.83 -33.16
C THR A 85 12.35 16.10 -33.85
N LYS A 86 12.48 17.24 -33.19
CA LYS A 86 12.06 18.54 -33.70
C LYS A 86 13.27 19.46 -33.87
N THR A 87 13.32 20.20 -34.96
CA THR A 87 14.36 21.22 -35.19
C THR A 87 13.70 22.59 -35.23
N ILE A 88 14.27 23.54 -34.49
CA ILE A 88 13.77 24.91 -34.40
C ILE A 88 14.90 25.88 -34.77
N GLY A 89 14.59 26.88 -35.58
CA GLY A 89 15.53 27.94 -35.93
C GLY A 89 15.77 28.90 -34.78
N ILE A 90 17.01 29.36 -34.62
CA ILE A 90 17.46 30.33 -33.63
C ILE A 90 18.35 31.39 -34.30
N ILE A 91 18.49 32.55 -33.67
CA ILE A 91 19.40 33.60 -34.11
C ILE A 91 20.75 33.43 -33.37
N PRO A 92 21.87 33.12 -34.06
CA PRO A 92 23.18 33.03 -33.42
C PRO A 92 23.58 34.35 -32.75
N GLY A 93 24.27 34.28 -31.61
CA GLY A 93 24.78 35.43 -30.86
C GLY A 93 23.74 36.25 -30.10
N SER A 94 22.52 35.73 -29.90
CA SER A 94 21.45 36.41 -29.14
C SER A 94 20.86 35.58 -27.99
N ASP A 95 20.23 36.25 -27.03
CA ASP A 95 19.42 35.64 -25.95
C ASP A 95 17.96 35.54 -26.43
N GLN A 96 17.39 34.33 -26.38
CA GLN A 96 16.08 34.00 -26.94
C GLN A 96 15.28 33.08 -26.00
N ASP A 97 13.99 33.41 -25.83
CA ASP A 97 13.01 32.61 -25.10
C ASP A 97 12.14 31.80 -26.08
N ILE A 98 12.31 30.48 -26.13
CA ILE A 98 11.66 29.57 -27.09
C ILE A 98 11.04 28.37 -26.37
N ASP A 99 9.71 28.36 -26.27
CA ASP A 99 8.96 27.19 -25.81
C ASP A 99 8.77 26.15 -26.92
N ILE A 100 8.93 24.89 -26.57
CA ILE A 100 9.04 23.76 -27.49
C ILE A 100 7.96 22.75 -27.15
N ARG A 101 7.16 22.39 -28.15
CA ARG A 101 6.16 21.32 -28.06
C ARG A 101 6.57 20.14 -28.93
N LEU A 102 6.77 18.96 -28.32
CA LEU A 102 7.14 17.72 -29.01
C LEU A 102 5.92 16.84 -29.27
N SER A 103 5.93 16.14 -30.40
CA SER A 103 4.91 15.16 -30.78
C SER A 103 5.40 13.75 -30.44
N PRO A 104 4.60 12.90 -29.76
CA PRO A 104 4.97 11.51 -29.47
C PRO A 104 5.29 10.69 -30.74
N ALA A 105 6.17 9.70 -30.63
CA ALA A 105 6.57 8.79 -31.70
C ALA A 105 6.82 7.37 -31.18
N ILE A 106 6.42 6.35 -31.96
CA ILE A 106 6.65 4.93 -31.63
C ILE A 106 8.07 4.56 -32.06
N PHE A 107 8.95 4.26 -31.10
CA PHE A 107 10.36 3.92 -31.36
C PHE A 107 10.58 2.40 -31.42
N SER A 108 11.34 1.93 -32.41
CA SER A 108 11.99 0.61 -32.41
C SER A 108 13.51 0.82 -32.29
N ILE A 109 14.17 0.11 -31.38
CA ILE A 109 15.61 0.29 -31.15
C ILE A 109 16.36 -0.58 -32.16
N GLY A 110 17.21 0.04 -32.98
CA GLY A 110 18.12 -0.66 -33.90
C GLY A 110 19.19 -1.47 -33.15
N GLU A 111 19.65 -2.54 -33.78
CA GLU A 111 20.61 -3.49 -33.22
C GLU A 111 21.96 -2.83 -32.87
N VAL A 112 22.43 -3.03 -31.63
CA VAL A 112 23.69 -2.47 -31.14
C VAL A 112 24.84 -3.44 -31.42
N THR A 113 25.83 -3.01 -32.18
CA THR A 113 27.04 -3.79 -32.49
C THR A 113 27.94 -3.91 -31.25
N VAL A 114 28.04 -5.11 -30.68
CA VAL A 114 28.94 -5.38 -29.54
C VAL A 114 30.37 -5.55 -30.07
N ARG A 115 31.31 -4.72 -29.60
CA ARG A 115 32.75 -4.87 -29.88
C ARG A 115 33.42 -5.77 -28.82
N PRO A 116 34.43 -6.58 -29.18
CA PRO A 116 35.17 -7.40 -28.20
C PRO A 116 35.89 -6.52 -27.16
N GLY A 117 35.74 -6.82 -25.86
CA GLY A 117 36.41 -6.13 -24.75
C GLY A 117 35.58 -6.06 -23.46
N LEU A 118 36.21 -5.67 -22.34
CA LEU A 118 35.48 -5.43 -21.08
C LEU A 118 34.59 -4.18 -21.24
N ASN A 119 33.27 -4.35 -21.07
CA ASN A 119 32.30 -3.26 -21.19
C ASN A 119 32.69 -2.07 -20.30
N PRO A 120 32.93 -0.86 -20.86
CA PRO A 120 33.40 0.29 -20.10
C PRO A 120 32.41 0.75 -19.03
N ALA A 121 31.10 0.50 -19.20
CA ALA A 121 30.10 0.77 -18.18
C ALA A 121 30.37 -0.04 -16.88
N ILE A 122 30.91 -1.25 -17.00
CA ILE A 122 31.26 -2.08 -15.85
C ILE A 122 32.44 -1.48 -15.07
N LYS A 123 33.40 -0.83 -15.76
CA LYS A 123 34.49 -0.13 -15.08
C LYS A 123 33.97 1.05 -14.25
N LEU A 124 33.08 1.86 -14.84
CA LEU A 124 32.42 2.96 -14.14
C LEU A 124 31.62 2.45 -12.92
N LEU A 125 30.83 1.38 -13.08
CA LEU A 125 30.06 0.79 -11.99
C LEU A 125 30.94 0.31 -10.82
N ARG A 126 32.16 -0.17 -11.08
CA ARG A 126 33.11 -0.52 -10.00
C ARG A 126 33.51 0.70 -9.17
N GLU A 127 33.77 1.83 -9.81
CA GLU A 127 34.05 3.08 -9.10
C GLU A 127 32.81 3.59 -8.35
N VAL A 128 31.62 3.47 -8.94
CA VAL A 128 30.36 3.77 -8.23
C VAL A 128 30.26 2.92 -6.96
N TRP A 129 30.42 1.60 -7.04
CA TRP A 129 30.32 0.71 -5.86
C TRP A 129 31.37 0.97 -4.79
N LYS A 130 32.56 1.41 -5.20
CA LYS A 130 33.62 1.82 -4.27
C LYS A 130 33.24 3.09 -3.51
N ASN A 131 32.53 4.01 -4.16
CA ASN A 131 32.15 5.31 -3.59
C ASN A 131 30.71 5.36 -3.03
N ILE A 132 29.89 4.31 -3.19
CA ILE A 132 28.54 4.25 -2.58
C ILE A 132 28.58 4.58 -1.08
N PRO A 133 29.47 4.01 -0.23
CA PRO A 133 29.47 4.31 1.20
C PRO A 133 29.64 5.80 1.54
N GLU A 134 30.33 6.57 0.69
CA GLU A 134 30.55 8.00 0.85
C GLU A 134 29.37 8.82 0.32
N ASN A 135 28.79 8.39 -0.80
CA ASN A 135 27.71 9.09 -1.48
C ASN A 135 26.32 8.74 -0.90
N HIS A 136 26.19 7.69 -0.09
CA HIS A 136 24.91 7.21 0.42
C HIS A 136 24.37 8.08 1.56
N ILE A 137 23.06 8.29 1.58
CA ILE A 137 22.37 9.00 2.69
C ILE A 137 22.48 8.24 4.03
N ASP A 138 22.66 6.92 4.01
CA ASP A 138 22.86 6.13 5.24
C ASP A 138 24.14 6.49 5.99
N LYS A 139 25.10 7.19 5.38
CA LYS A 139 26.27 7.69 6.10
C LYS A 139 25.88 8.75 7.16
N LEU A 140 24.79 9.47 6.92
CA LEU A 140 24.32 10.56 7.77
C LEU A 140 23.74 10.02 9.08
N GLN A 141 24.06 10.66 10.20
CA GLN A 141 23.49 10.30 11.51
C GLN A 141 22.04 10.75 11.65
N SER A 142 21.70 11.85 10.99
CA SER A 142 20.35 12.37 10.89
C SER A 142 20.21 13.24 9.65
N TYR A 143 18.99 13.41 9.17
CA TYR A 143 18.67 14.42 8.17
C TYR A 143 17.26 14.96 8.39
N GLN A 144 17.08 16.23 8.05
CA GLN A 144 15.78 16.90 8.03
C GLN A 144 15.63 17.66 6.71
N TYR A 145 14.41 17.73 6.19
CA TYR A 145 14.09 18.45 4.96
C TYR A 145 12.62 18.85 4.91
N VAL A 146 12.32 19.91 4.17
CA VAL A 146 10.96 20.27 3.78
C VAL A 146 10.63 19.52 2.49
N ASN A 147 9.53 18.77 2.47
CA ASN A 147 9.02 18.07 1.30
C ASN A 147 7.73 18.73 0.84
N TYR A 148 7.76 19.21 -0.39
CA TYR A 148 6.57 19.58 -1.13
C TYR A 148 6.22 18.42 -2.08
N SER A 149 5.04 17.85 -1.93
CA SER A 149 4.54 16.75 -2.75
C SER A 149 3.20 17.10 -3.38
N ARG A 150 3.03 16.69 -4.63
CA ARG A 150 1.80 16.86 -5.38
C ARG A 150 1.46 15.58 -6.12
N SER A 151 0.20 15.16 -6.03
CA SER A 151 -0.27 13.96 -6.71
C SER A 151 -1.61 14.17 -7.39
N THR A 152 -1.80 13.49 -8.52
CA THR A 152 -3.08 13.46 -9.23
C THR A 152 -3.40 12.03 -9.62
N LEU A 153 -4.59 11.57 -9.22
CA LEU A 153 -5.17 10.31 -9.63
C LEU A 153 -6.16 10.58 -10.77
N TYR A 154 -6.00 9.83 -11.85
CA TYR A 154 -6.87 9.87 -13.01
C TYR A 154 -7.58 8.52 -13.18
N ILE A 155 -8.85 8.56 -13.58
CA ILE A 155 -9.65 7.40 -13.96
C ILE A 155 -9.60 7.26 -15.49
N ARG A 156 -9.12 6.12 -15.98
CA ARG A 156 -9.10 5.70 -17.38
C ARG A 156 -10.37 4.94 -17.75
N LYS A 157 -10.70 4.92 -19.04
CA LYS A 157 -11.86 4.20 -19.54
C LYS A 157 -11.68 2.68 -19.37
N PRO A 158 -12.65 1.96 -18.76
CA PRO A 158 -12.62 0.52 -18.68
C PRO A 158 -12.46 -0.12 -20.06
N GLY A 159 -11.49 -1.04 -20.18
CA GLY A 159 -11.28 -1.79 -21.43
C GLY A 159 -10.54 -1.02 -22.53
N TYR A 160 -10.03 0.20 -22.27
CA TYR A 160 -9.20 0.94 -23.24
C TYR A 160 -8.07 0.09 -23.85
N TYR A 161 -7.47 -0.77 -23.02
CA TYR A 161 -6.38 -1.65 -23.44
C TYR A 161 -6.81 -2.99 -24.08
N LYS A 162 -8.10 -3.31 -24.11
CA LYS A 162 -8.57 -4.54 -24.75
C LYS A 162 -8.70 -4.30 -26.26
N LYS A 163 -7.69 -4.76 -27.03
CA LYS A 163 -7.82 -5.01 -28.48
C LYS A 163 -8.80 -6.17 -28.73
N THR A 164 -10.07 -6.00 -28.43
CA THR A 164 -11.11 -6.94 -28.86
C THR A 164 -11.90 -6.26 -29.98
N GLY A 165 -11.73 -6.78 -31.21
CA GLY A 165 -12.41 -6.31 -32.42
C GLY A 165 -13.91 -6.56 -32.46
N ARG A 166 -14.61 -6.49 -31.33
CA ARG A 166 -16.06 -6.50 -31.26
C ARG A 166 -16.52 -5.20 -30.62
N ASN A 167 -17.28 -4.44 -31.39
CA ASN A 167 -18.06 -3.28 -30.99
C ASN A 167 -19.03 -3.68 -29.87
N LEU A 168 -18.55 -3.78 -28.63
CA LEU A 168 -19.42 -3.65 -27.47
C LEU A 168 -19.80 -2.17 -27.41
N GLU A 169 -21.02 -1.95 -27.85
CA GLU A 169 -21.69 -0.67 -28.05
C GLU A 169 -21.45 0.28 -26.89
N LYS A 170 -21.21 1.55 -27.26
CA LYS A 170 -21.08 2.71 -26.39
C LYS A 170 -22.44 2.98 -25.72
N PRO A 171 -22.53 3.04 -24.38
CA PRO A 171 -23.57 3.85 -23.76
C PRO A 171 -23.00 4.91 -22.80
N HIS A 172 -21.71 5.30 -22.90
CA HIS A 172 -21.14 6.45 -22.14
C HIS A 172 -19.91 7.15 -22.78
N SER A 173 -19.60 6.99 -24.08
CA SER A 173 -18.31 7.47 -24.65
C SER A 173 -18.17 8.98 -24.82
N GLU A 174 -19.22 9.72 -25.21
CA GLU A 174 -19.09 11.17 -25.47
C GLU A 174 -18.82 11.98 -24.21
N ARG A 175 -19.46 11.61 -23.09
CA ARG A 175 -19.23 12.29 -21.80
C ARG A 175 -17.82 12.05 -21.30
N PHE A 176 -17.33 10.79 -21.33
CA PHE A 176 -15.96 10.50 -20.90
C PHE A 176 -14.94 11.24 -21.76
N GLU A 177 -15.11 11.23 -23.09
CA GLU A 177 -14.23 11.93 -24.03
C GLU A 177 -14.24 13.45 -23.79
N LYS A 178 -15.42 14.06 -23.58
CA LYS A 178 -15.56 15.50 -23.29
C LYS A 178 -14.77 15.96 -22.07
N TYR A 179 -14.76 15.15 -21.01
CA TYR A 179 -14.11 15.54 -19.75
C TYR A 179 -12.72 14.95 -19.54
N SER A 180 -12.32 13.99 -20.38
CA SER A 180 -10.98 13.41 -20.35
C SER A 180 -9.89 14.45 -20.68
N VAL A 181 -8.72 14.24 -20.10
CA VAL A 181 -7.44 14.82 -20.52
C VAL A 181 -6.57 13.68 -21.03
N LYS A 182 -5.73 13.95 -22.01
CA LYS A 182 -4.70 13.01 -22.43
C LYS A 182 -3.59 13.04 -21.38
N THR A 183 -3.17 11.86 -20.91
CA THR A 183 -2.26 11.72 -19.77
C THR A 183 -1.07 10.82 -20.11
N GLY A 184 0.10 11.19 -19.58
CA GLY A 184 1.35 10.48 -19.80
C GLY A 184 1.85 10.52 -21.25
N GLU A 185 2.97 9.82 -21.49
CA GLU A 185 3.67 9.81 -22.80
C GLU A 185 2.92 9.05 -23.90
N GLU A 186 1.92 8.25 -23.53
CA GLU A 186 1.11 7.43 -24.45
C GLU A 186 -0.20 8.10 -24.86
N ASP A 187 -0.45 9.36 -24.47
CA ASP A 187 -1.60 10.13 -24.92
C ASP A 187 -2.96 9.49 -24.56
N ILE A 188 -3.03 8.85 -23.39
CA ILE A 188 -4.20 8.05 -23.00
C ILE A 188 -5.25 8.94 -22.32
N PRO A 189 -6.49 9.00 -22.83
CA PRO A 189 -7.56 9.80 -22.21
C PRO A 189 -7.94 9.29 -20.81
N ALA A 190 -7.90 10.19 -19.83
CA ALA A 190 -8.24 9.91 -18.44
C ALA A 190 -8.93 11.12 -17.78
N ILE A 191 -9.80 10.88 -16.81
CA ILE A 191 -10.54 11.90 -16.06
C ILE A 191 -9.80 12.15 -14.73
N PRO A 192 -9.41 13.38 -14.38
CA PRO A 192 -8.83 13.66 -13.06
C PRO A 192 -9.90 13.42 -11.99
N SER A 193 -9.62 12.51 -11.05
CA SER A 193 -10.57 12.13 -10.00
C SER A 193 -10.20 12.65 -8.63
N TYR A 194 -8.91 12.80 -8.36
CA TYR A 194 -8.40 13.27 -7.07
C TYR A 194 -7.06 13.98 -7.28
N PHE A 195 -6.91 15.12 -6.63
CA PHE A 195 -5.71 15.93 -6.57
C PHE A 195 -5.34 16.15 -5.11
N THR A 196 -4.05 16.12 -4.79
CA THR A 196 -3.56 16.43 -3.45
C THR A 196 -2.21 17.14 -3.53
N GLU A 197 -2.04 18.12 -2.65
CA GLU A 197 -0.85 18.94 -2.47
C GLU A 197 -0.50 18.93 -0.99
N ILE A 198 0.70 18.47 -0.62
CA ILE A 198 1.14 18.29 0.76
C ILE A 198 2.48 19.01 0.96
N LEU A 199 2.55 19.82 2.01
CA LEU A 199 3.80 20.40 2.53
C LEU A 199 4.11 19.79 3.90
N SER A 200 5.31 19.23 4.05
CA SER A 200 5.71 18.56 5.29
C SER A 200 7.17 18.78 5.66
N GLU A 201 7.47 18.85 6.96
CA GLU A 201 8.82 18.73 7.49
C GLU A 201 9.09 17.27 7.83
N ASN A 202 10.18 16.74 7.33
CA ASN A 202 10.54 15.34 7.47
C ASN A 202 11.86 15.26 8.22
N PHE A 203 11.94 14.34 9.17
CA PHE A 203 13.11 14.13 10.04
C PHE A 203 13.42 12.64 10.11
N HIS A 204 14.71 12.32 10.06
CA HIS A 204 15.22 10.96 10.20
C HIS A 204 16.37 10.91 11.20
N LEU A 205 16.37 9.88 12.04
CA LEU A 205 17.44 9.58 12.98
C LEU A 205 17.96 8.15 12.75
N LYS A 206 19.24 8.02 12.38
CA LYS A 206 19.86 6.73 12.04
C LYS A 206 19.97 5.79 13.25
N SER A 207 20.34 6.32 14.42
CA SER A 207 20.60 5.50 15.62
C SER A 207 19.38 4.69 16.09
N THR A 208 18.17 5.20 15.83
CA THR A 208 16.91 4.52 16.17
C THR A 208 16.12 4.07 14.94
N GLY A 209 16.56 4.42 13.72
CA GLY A 209 15.82 4.21 12.48
C GLY A 209 14.48 4.97 12.41
N GLN A 210 14.27 5.95 13.29
CA GLN A 210 12.98 6.64 13.42
C GLN A 210 12.83 7.74 12.37
N ASN A 211 11.69 7.72 11.69
CA ASN A 211 11.19 8.82 10.87
C ASN A 211 10.09 9.60 11.61
N PHE A 212 10.09 10.92 11.50
CA PHE A 212 9.01 11.80 11.92
C PHE A 212 8.60 12.73 10.76
N ILE A 213 7.31 12.82 10.48
CA ILE A 213 6.73 13.67 9.45
C ILE A 213 5.76 14.64 10.12
N HIS A 214 6.00 15.93 9.96
CA HIS A 214 5.11 16.98 10.41
C HIS A 214 4.43 17.59 9.18
N ILE A 215 3.14 17.32 9.00
CA ILE A 215 2.38 17.90 7.89
C ILE A 215 2.01 19.33 8.25
N ILE A 216 2.61 20.29 7.53
CA ILE A 216 2.38 21.73 7.70
C ILE A 216 1.05 22.12 7.04
N GLY A 217 0.78 21.59 5.85
CA GLY A 217 -0.45 21.84 5.09
C GLY A 217 -0.75 20.70 4.12
N SER A 218 -2.04 20.49 3.85
CA SER A 218 -2.55 19.55 2.86
C SER A 218 -3.76 20.18 2.17
N ASN A 219 -3.75 20.22 0.86
CA ASN A 219 -4.90 20.64 0.07
C ASN A 219 -5.27 19.50 -0.87
N SER A 220 -6.43 18.92 -0.67
CA SER A 220 -6.89 17.78 -1.45
C SER A 220 -8.29 18.04 -1.98
N GLU A 221 -8.48 17.73 -3.26
CA GLU A 221 -9.72 17.99 -3.98
C GLU A 221 -10.01 16.81 -4.90
N GLY A 222 -11.21 16.24 -4.85
CA GLY A 222 -11.56 15.08 -5.65
C GLY A 222 -13.05 14.88 -5.84
N ILE A 223 -13.42 14.14 -6.88
CA ILE A 223 -14.79 13.68 -7.16
C ILE A 223 -15.14 12.43 -6.30
N ALA A 224 -14.08 11.77 -5.80
CA ALA A 224 -14.11 10.63 -4.90
C ALA A 224 -13.00 10.82 -3.84
N PHE A 225 -13.09 10.06 -2.75
CA PHE A 225 -12.19 10.12 -1.58
C PHE A 225 -12.23 11.48 -0.86
N GLU A 226 -13.38 12.16 -0.89
CA GLU A 226 -13.50 13.52 -0.32
C GLU A 226 -13.40 13.56 1.21
N THR A 227 -13.60 12.43 1.88
CA THR A 227 -13.63 12.28 3.34
C THR A 227 -12.36 11.64 3.90
N THR A 228 -11.41 11.29 3.03
CA THR A 228 -10.24 10.48 3.39
C THR A 228 -8.98 10.97 2.70
N SER A 229 -7.89 11.08 3.46
CA SER A 229 -6.55 11.37 2.93
C SER A 229 -5.77 10.09 2.60
N LEU A 230 -6.45 8.93 2.61
CA LEU A 230 -5.83 7.63 2.35
C LEU A 230 -5.06 7.60 1.01
N PRO A 231 -5.62 8.05 -0.13
CA PRO A 231 -4.86 8.07 -1.38
C PRO A 231 -3.58 8.90 -1.26
N ALA A 232 -3.67 10.10 -0.68
CA ALA A 232 -2.54 10.99 -0.52
C ALA A 232 -1.43 10.36 0.33
N GLN A 233 -1.78 9.76 1.47
CA GLN A 233 -0.82 9.08 2.35
C GLN A 233 -0.16 7.87 1.67
N LEU A 234 -0.92 7.07 0.93
CA LEU A 234 -0.36 5.93 0.19
C LEU A 234 0.62 6.39 -0.89
N ILE A 235 0.28 7.49 -1.59
CA ILE A 235 1.14 8.07 -2.62
C ILE A 235 2.42 8.65 -2.00
N THR A 236 2.32 9.43 -0.91
CA THR A 236 3.49 10.02 -0.26
C THR A 236 4.47 8.98 0.29
N LYS A 237 3.97 7.80 0.69
CA LYS A 237 4.84 6.69 1.09
C LYS A 237 5.63 6.10 -0.08
N GLN A 238 5.19 6.31 -1.33
CA GLN A 238 5.89 5.92 -2.56
C GLN A 238 6.79 7.04 -3.13
N GLU A 239 7.33 7.93 -2.30
CA GLU A 239 8.21 9.04 -2.76
C GLU A 239 9.69 8.84 -2.42
N ASN A 240 10.00 7.93 -1.49
CA ASN A 240 11.36 7.72 -0.97
C ASN A 240 12.03 6.53 -1.65
N PHE A 241 12.24 6.63 -2.96
CA PHE A 241 13.08 5.67 -3.68
C PHE A 241 14.56 5.99 -3.48
N ASN A 242 15.37 4.96 -3.27
CA ASN A 242 16.82 5.11 -3.25
C ASN A 242 17.45 4.05 -4.16
N PHE A 243 17.93 4.48 -5.32
CA PHE A 243 18.56 3.57 -6.29
C PHE A 243 19.99 3.19 -5.94
N MET A 244 20.59 3.78 -4.91
CA MET A 244 21.90 3.32 -4.43
C MET A 244 21.80 2.06 -3.54
N ASP A 245 20.60 1.73 -3.06
CA ASP A 245 20.33 0.46 -2.38
C ASP A 245 20.37 -0.72 -3.37
N ASN A 246 20.53 -1.94 -2.85
CA ASN A 246 20.54 -3.14 -3.69
C ASN A 246 19.19 -3.41 -4.36
N THR A 247 18.10 -3.03 -3.69
CA THR A 247 16.75 -3.22 -4.19
C THR A 247 15.88 -2.01 -3.88
N VAL A 248 14.99 -1.67 -4.80
CA VAL A 248 14.00 -0.61 -4.64
C VAL A 248 12.63 -1.25 -4.42
N LEU A 249 12.00 -0.97 -3.29
CA LEU A 249 10.63 -1.41 -3.00
C LEU A 249 9.64 -0.48 -3.71
N ILE A 250 8.77 -1.07 -4.53
CA ILE A 250 7.64 -0.37 -5.15
C ILE A 250 6.39 -1.09 -4.67
N ILE A 251 5.60 -0.40 -3.85
CA ILE A 251 4.42 -0.95 -3.15
C ILE A 251 4.80 -2.18 -2.31
N ASP A 252 4.51 -3.39 -2.78
CA ASP A 252 4.76 -4.66 -2.06
C ASP A 252 5.87 -5.51 -2.71
N ARG A 253 6.45 -5.04 -3.82
CA ARG A 253 7.42 -5.78 -4.62
C ARG A 253 8.79 -5.12 -4.67
N SER A 254 9.81 -5.93 -4.45
CA SER A 254 11.21 -5.53 -4.50
C SER A 254 11.77 -5.68 -5.91
N PHE A 255 12.35 -4.60 -6.44
CA PHE A 255 13.01 -4.55 -7.76
C PHE A 255 14.51 -4.42 -7.59
N ILE A 256 15.29 -5.11 -8.42
CA ILE A 256 16.75 -5.05 -8.31
C ILE A 256 17.24 -3.71 -8.85
N SER A 257 18.01 -2.96 -8.06
CA SER A 257 18.54 -1.67 -8.52
C SER A 257 19.53 -1.86 -9.67
N PRO A 258 19.53 -0.99 -10.72
CA PRO A 258 20.57 -0.99 -11.74
C PRO A 258 21.95 -0.61 -11.21
N LEU A 259 22.06 -0.05 -10.00
CA LEU A 259 23.34 0.20 -9.33
C LEU A 259 23.75 -0.92 -8.36
N SER A 260 22.94 -1.97 -8.18
CA SER A 260 23.33 -3.12 -7.36
C SER A 260 24.48 -3.90 -8.02
N ARG A 261 25.36 -4.48 -7.19
CA ARG A 261 26.36 -5.46 -7.67
C ARG A 261 25.70 -6.66 -8.37
N SER A 262 24.54 -7.08 -7.87
CA SER A 262 23.75 -8.15 -8.47
C SER A 262 23.14 -7.75 -9.82
N GLY A 263 23.05 -6.45 -10.11
CA GLY A 263 22.55 -5.90 -11.37
C GLY A 263 23.29 -6.42 -12.60
N LEU A 264 24.57 -6.79 -12.48
CA LEU A 264 25.33 -7.42 -13.56
C LEU A 264 24.71 -8.72 -14.07
N PHE A 265 23.93 -9.44 -13.25
CA PHE A 265 23.23 -10.65 -13.67
C PHE A 265 21.97 -10.35 -14.45
N TYR A 266 21.33 -9.20 -14.18
CA TYR A 266 20.01 -8.87 -14.70
C TYR A 266 20.00 -7.82 -15.81
N TYR A 267 21.03 -6.98 -15.93
CA TYR A 267 21.07 -5.87 -16.87
C TYR A 267 22.17 -6.00 -17.91
N LYS A 268 21.92 -5.44 -19.09
CA LYS A 268 22.96 -5.05 -20.07
C LYS A 268 23.15 -3.54 -19.94
N TYR A 269 24.39 -3.10 -19.76
CA TYR A 269 24.74 -1.68 -19.61
C TYR A 269 25.45 -1.15 -20.85
N TYR A 270 25.19 0.10 -21.21
CA TYR A 270 25.80 0.78 -22.35
C TYR A 270 26.25 2.17 -21.90
N LEU A 271 27.56 2.36 -21.78
CA LEU A 271 28.14 3.67 -21.51
C LEU A 271 27.93 4.55 -22.75
N ARG A 272 27.30 5.70 -22.54
CA ARG A 272 27.14 6.77 -23.53
C ARG A 272 28.16 7.87 -23.25
N ASP A 273 28.05 8.97 -23.99
CA ASP A 273 28.95 10.10 -23.85
C ASP A 273 28.78 10.83 -22.50
N THR A 274 29.76 11.66 -22.18
CA THR A 274 29.71 12.62 -21.09
C THR A 274 28.82 13.81 -21.44
N MET A 275 28.14 14.36 -20.45
CA MET A 275 27.33 15.57 -20.61
C MET A 275 27.36 16.42 -19.36
N LEU A 276 27.24 17.73 -19.55
CA LEU A 276 27.10 18.69 -18.46
C LEU A 276 25.63 18.80 -18.07
N ILE A 277 25.30 18.46 -16.82
CA ILE A 277 23.96 18.52 -16.24
C ILE A 277 23.85 19.78 -15.36
N ASP A 278 22.72 20.49 -15.48
CA ASP A 278 22.39 21.71 -14.73
C ASP A 278 23.48 22.81 -14.84
N ASN A 279 24.22 22.83 -15.96
CA ASN A 279 25.39 23.67 -16.20
C ASN A 279 26.48 23.62 -15.09
N ARG A 280 26.50 22.54 -14.30
CA ARG A 280 27.35 22.43 -13.11
C ARG A 280 28.06 21.09 -12.98
N TYR A 281 27.41 19.99 -13.35
CA TYR A 281 27.91 18.65 -13.06
C TYR A 281 28.23 17.91 -14.35
N GLN A 282 29.52 17.61 -14.56
CA GLN A 282 29.91 16.71 -15.64
C GLN A 282 29.54 15.27 -15.25
N CYS A 283 28.82 14.59 -16.13
CA CYS A 283 28.27 13.27 -15.85
C CYS A 283 28.47 12.28 -16.99
N PHE A 284 28.78 11.03 -16.63
CA PHE A 284 28.72 9.88 -17.53
C PHE A 284 27.27 9.36 -17.60
N ARG A 285 26.70 9.28 -18.80
CA ARG A 285 25.39 8.64 -19.00
C ARG A 285 25.57 7.15 -19.26
N VAL A 286 24.78 6.33 -18.58
CA VAL A 286 24.70 4.89 -18.81
C VAL A 286 23.26 4.50 -19.09
N ASP A 287 23.02 3.90 -20.25
CA ASP A 287 21.75 3.26 -20.54
C ASP A 287 21.80 1.80 -20.08
N PHE A 288 20.69 1.27 -19.61
CA PHE A 288 20.59 -0.13 -19.20
C PHE A 288 19.24 -0.73 -19.59
N ILE A 289 19.27 -1.99 -19.96
CA ILE A 289 18.08 -2.78 -20.32
C ILE A 289 18.11 -4.12 -19.60
N PRO A 290 16.94 -4.70 -19.28
CA PRO A 290 16.87 -6.02 -18.71
C PRO A 290 17.41 -7.08 -19.69
N LYS A 291 18.09 -8.10 -19.17
CA LYS A 291 18.44 -9.29 -19.93
C LYS A 291 17.21 -10.17 -20.19
N ARG A 292 16.22 -10.12 -19.29
CA ARG A 292 14.95 -10.86 -19.35
C ARG A 292 13.84 -9.93 -18.92
N GLU A 293 12.79 -9.85 -19.73
CA GLU A 293 11.70 -8.89 -19.52
C GLU A 293 10.77 -9.26 -18.37
N GLU A 294 10.85 -10.50 -17.88
CA GLU A 294 10.01 -11.03 -16.80
C GLU A 294 10.60 -10.78 -15.40
N ASP A 295 11.90 -10.51 -15.31
CA ASP A 295 12.55 -10.30 -14.02
C ASP A 295 12.04 -9.00 -13.37
N PRO A 296 11.98 -8.90 -12.02
CA PRO A 296 11.57 -7.68 -11.31
C PRO A 296 12.66 -6.61 -11.39
N VAL A 297 12.82 -6.03 -12.58
CA VAL A 297 13.93 -5.15 -12.91
C VAL A 297 13.47 -3.96 -13.76
N PHE A 298 14.35 -2.98 -13.90
CA PHE A 298 14.10 -1.73 -14.58
C PHE A 298 14.66 -1.69 -16.00
N ARG A 299 14.25 -0.71 -16.78
CA ARG A 299 14.99 -0.24 -17.97
C ARG A 299 15.13 1.27 -17.87
N GLY A 300 16.14 1.84 -18.51
CA GLY A 300 16.27 3.28 -18.60
C GLY A 300 17.71 3.75 -18.61
N SER A 301 17.95 4.89 -17.97
CA SER A 301 19.25 5.55 -17.96
C SER A 301 19.56 6.14 -16.59
N PHE A 302 20.83 6.15 -16.21
CA PHE A 302 21.33 6.88 -15.05
C PHE A 302 22.57 7.70 -15.44
N TRP A 303 22.83 8.75 -14.65
CA TRP A 303 23.95 9.67 -14.84
C TRP A 303 24.79 9.72 -13.57
N ILE A 304 26.08 9.46 -13.74
CA ILE A 304 27.06 9.41 -12.66
C ILE A 304 27.97 10.62 -12.75
N ASN A 305 28.13 11.36 -11.65
CA ASN A 305 29.10 12.45 -11.59
C ASN A 305 30.52 11.93 -11.81
N ASP A 306 31.29 12.60 -12.66
CA ASP A 306 32.61 12.14 -13.08
C ASP A 306 33.67 12.16 -11.97
N THR A 307 33.49 13.04 -10.97
CA THR A 307 34.46 13.31 -9.92
C THR A 307 34.15 12.50 -8.66
N THR A 308 32.90 12.52 -8.20
CA THR A 308 32.46 11.82 -6.97
C THR A 308 31.98 10.40 -7.20
N PHE A 309 31.73 10.02 -8.46
CA PHE A 309 31.04 8.78 -8.83
C PHE A 309 29.66 8.60 -8.20
N ALA A 310 29.03 9.70 -7.79
CA ALA A 310 27.69 9.69 -7.23
C ALA A 310 26.61 9.62 -8.32
N LEU A 311 25.47 9.03 -7.98
CA LEU A 311 24.27 9.14 -8.80
C LEU A 311 23.77 10.59 -8.78
N LYS A 312 23.78 11.26 -9.94
CA LYS A 312 23.23 12.62 -10.10
C LYS A 312 21.78 12.59 -10.57
N ARG A 313 21.46 11.67 -11.50
CA ARG A 313 20.14 11.57 -12.11
C ARG A 313 19.83 10.12 -12.47
N ILE A 314 18.58 9.73 -12.38
CA ILE A 314 18.10 8.45 -12.88
C ILE A 314 16.69 8.57 -13.45
N SER A 315 16.46 7.89 -14.56
CA SER A 315 15.14 7.73 -15.17
C SER A 315 14.95 6.26 -15.47
N VAL A 316 14.10 5.60 -14.67
CA VAL A 316 13.81 4.18 -14.80
C VAL A 316 12.35 3.94 -15.13
N GLU A 317 12.10 2.81 -15.76
CA GLU A 317 10.77 2.30 -16.04
C GLU A 317 10.73 0.80 -15.77
N VAL A 318 9.62 0.33 -15.19
CA VAL A 318 9.28 -1.09 -15.08
C VAL A 318 8.55 -1.48 -16.36
N GLY A 319 9.11 -2.43 -17.12
CA GLY A 319 8.51 -2.89 -18.37
C GLY A 319 7.19 -3.65 -18.14
N GLU A 320 6.29 -3.62 -19.13
CA GLU A 320 4.96 -4.26 -19.04
C GLU A 320 4.98 -5.74 -18.63
N LYS A 321 6.07 -6.45 -18.95
CA LYS A 321 6.26 -7.88 -18.69
C LYS A 321 6.81 -8.20 -17.30
N ALA A 322 7.19 -7.20 -16.50
CA ALA A 322 7.66 -7.42 -15.14
C ALA A 322 6.51 -7.81 -14.17
N GLU A 323 5.25 -7.89 -14.64
CA GLU A 323 4.08 -8.46 -13.97
C GLU A 323 3.81 -7.93 -12.54
N LEU A 324 3.68 -6.62 -12.36
CA LEU A 324 3.06 -6.11 -11.12
C LEU A 324 1.55 -6.40 -11.17
N ASN A 325 0.97 -6.85 -10.06
CA ASN A 325 -0.48 -7.05 -10.01
C ASN A 325 -1.17 -5.70 -10.21
N PHE A 326 -2.15 -5.67 -11.12
CA PHE A 326 -2.90 -4.48 -11.52
C PHE A 326 -2.09 -3.33 -12.16
N ILE A 327 -0.79 -3.21 -11.89
CA ILE A 327 0.11 -2.16 -12.40
C ILE A 327 0.78 -2.60 -13.69
N ARG A 328 0.56 -1.84 -14.76
CA ARG A 328 1.09 -2.10 -16.10
C ARG A 328 2.47 -1.49 -16.30
N ARG A 329 2.65 -0.25 -15.84
CA ARG A 329 3.86 0.56 -16.10
C ARG A 329 4.11 1.43 -14.89
N VAL A 330 5.37 1.47 -14.46
CA VAL A 330 5.85 2.40 -13.43
C VAL A 330 7.04 3.13 -14.00
N LYS A 331 7.04 4.46 -13.94
CA LYS A 331 8.17 5.30 -14.33
C LYS A 331 8.58 6.15 -13.14
N ILE A 332 9.87 6.11 -12.81
CA ILE A 332 10.46 6.88 -11.72
C ILE A 332 11.58 7.72 -12.32
N GLN A 333 11.54 9.03 -12.10
CA GLN A 333 12.60 9.96 -12.46
C GLN A 333 13.06 10.68 -11.20
N GLN A 334 14.36 10.73 -10.97
CA GLN A 334 14.90 11.27 -9.73
C GLN A 334 16.20 12.03 -9.98
N ASP A 335 16.31 13.21 -9.36
CA ASP A 335 17.55 13.98 -9.29
C ASP A 335 18.10 13.98 -7.87
N TYR A 336 19.43 13.98 -7.80
CA TYR A 336 20.22 14.03 -6.59
C TYR A 336 21.07 15.30 -6.57
N GLU A 337 21.31 15.83 -5.39
CA GLU A 337 22.23 16.94 -5.14
C GLU A 337 23.16 16.60 -3.98
N PRO A 338 24.40 17.12 -3.96
CA PRO A 338 25.26 16.98 -2.80
C PRO A 338 24.63 17.68 -1.58
N ALA A 339 24.46 16.93 -0.50
CA ALA A 339 24.09 17.44 0.80
C ALA A 339 25.36 17.58 1.68
N GLY A 340 25.20 18.20 2.86
CA GLY A 340 26.28 18.22 3.85
C GLY A 340 26.74 16.80 4.20
N GLY A 341 27.99 16.67 4.68
CA GLY A 341 28.54 15.36 5.07
C GLY A 341 28.99 14.45 3.91
N GLY A 342 28.93 14.94 2.66
CA GLY A 342 29.45 14.25 1.47
C GLY A 342 28.44 13.34 0.77
N ALA A 343 27.27 13.11 1.36
CA ALA A 343 26.21 12.29 0.77
C ALA A 343 25.49 13.03 -0.36
N TRP A 344 25.01 12.27 -1.35
CA TRP A 344 24.15 12.77 -2.41
C TRP A 344 22.70 12.44 -2.08
N PHE A 345 21.87 13.47 -1.96
CA PHE A 345 20.51 13.39 -1.46
C PHE A 345 19.51 13.50 -2.61
N PRO A 346 18.47 12.64 -2.67
CA PRO A 346 17.43 12.76 -3.70
C PRO A 346 16.57 14.00 -3.44
N VAL A 347 16.62 14.99 -4.32
CA VAL A 347 15.94 16.29 -4.14
C VAL A 347 14.66 16.44 -4.93
N SER A 348 14.48 15.68 -6.02
CA SER A 348 13.29 15.76 -6.87
C SER A 348 12.94 14.38 -7.37
N THR A 349 11.68 13.99 -7.24
CA THR A 349 11.18 12.68 -7.67
C THR A 349 9.90 12.88 -8.45
N ARG A 350 9.80 12.29 -9.64
CA ARG A 350 8.56 12.14 -10.39
C ARG A 350 8.24 10.66 -10.48
N PHE A 351 7.09 10.27 -9.94
CA PHE A 351 6.57 8.91 -9.94
C PHE A 351 5.30 8.86 -10.78
N MET A 352 5.26 7.97 -11.76
CA MET A 352 4.09 7.74 -12.59
C MET A 352 3.76 6.24 -12.59
N ALA A 353 2.51 5.90 -12.31
CA ALA A 353 2.06 4.52 -12.27
C ALA A 353 0.73 4.35 -12.99
N ASP A 354 0.67 3.36 -13.87
CA ASP A 354 -0.56 2.94 -14.54
C ASP A 354 -1.06 1.64 -13.93
N ALA A 355 -2.27 1.66 -13.35
CA ALA A 355 -2.88 0.53 -12.69
C ALA A 355 -4.30 0.27 -13.19
N ALA A 356 -4.48 -0.73 -14.05
CA ALA A 356 -5.76 -1.14 -14.64
C ALA A 356 -6.52 0.00 -15.35
N ASN A 357 -7.40 0.71 -14.62
CA ASN A 357 -8.18 1.85 -15.08
C ASN A 357 -7.81 3.13 -14.30
N LEU A 358 -6.67 3.15 -13.62
CA LEU A 358 -6.20 4.28 -12.83
C LEU A 358 -4.82 4.69 -13.35
N PHE A 359 -4.56 5.99 -13.35
CA PHE A 359 -3.23 6.53 -13.60
C PHE A 359 -2.90 7.52 -12.50
N LEU A 360 -1.74 7.32 -11.89
CA LEU A 360 -1.23 8.15 -10.82
C LEU A 360 0.00 8.88 -11.34
N THR A 361 0.03 10.20 -11.16
CA THR A 361 1.24 11.00 -11.26
C THR A 361 1.51 11.64 -9.90
N ASN A 362 2.75 11.59 -9.47
CA ASN A 362 3.26 12.23 -8.27
C ASN A 362 4.55 12.97 -8.61
N PHE A 363 4.71 14.15 -8.05
CA PHE A 363 5.93 14.92 -8.07
C PHE A 363 6.24 15.38 -6.65
N SER A 364 7.47 15.16 -6.19
CA SER A 364 7.94 15.66 -4.92
C SER A 364 9.27 16.39 -5.06
N ARG A 365 9.43 17.45 -4.27
CA ARG A 365 10.67 18.23 -4.17
C ARG A 365 11.04 18.45 -2.71
N LYS A 366 12.28 18.14 -2.39
CA LYS A 366 12.87 18.29 -1.06
C LYS A 366 13.79 19.49 -1.04
N THR A 367 13.60 20.38 -0.07
CA THR A 367 14.37 21.61 0.15
C THR A 367 14.81 21.71 1.61
N GLU A 368 15.63 22.72 1.92
CA GLU A 368 16.09 23.00 3.29
C GLU A 368 16.72 21.77 3.97
N ILE A 369 17.54 21.04 3.22
CA ILE A 369 18.16 19.81 3.68
C ILE A 369 19.24 20.14 4.71
N ILE A 370 19.03 19.71 5.94
CA ILE A 370 19.98 19.86 7.04
C ILE A 370 20.35 18.46 7.52
N VAL A 371 21.63 18.17 7.62
CA VAL A 371 22.15 16.84 7.96
C VAL A 371 22.92 16.88 9.27
N ASN A 372 23.04 15.72 9.93
CA ASN A 372 23.83 15.51 11.14
C ASN A 372 23.49 16.47 12.30
N ASN A 373 22.22 16.88 12.39
CA ASN A 373 21.69 17.73 13.46
C ASN A 373 20.45 17.08 14.11
N PRO A 374 20.62 16.02 14.92
CA PRO A 374 19.50 15.26 15.47
C PRO A 374 18.69 16.07 16.50
N LYS A 375 17.37 15.95 16.46
CA LYS A 375 16.47 16.44 17.53
C LYS A 375 16.57 15.55 18.78
N GLN A 376 16.04 16.03 19.91
CA GLN A 376 16.00 15.27 21.15
C GLN A 376 15.19 13.96 20.97
N PRO A 377 15.54 12.84 21.65
CA PRO A 377 14.87 11.55 21.45
C PRO A 377 13.34 11.58 21.56
N GLY A 378 12.79 12.39 22.49
CA GLY A 378 11.34 12.53 22.67
C GLY A 378 10.61 13.14 21.47
N PHE A 379 11.30 13.85 20.58
CA PHE A 379 10.73 14.43 19.36
C PHE A 379 10.26 13.35 18.38
N TYR A 380 10.96 12.21 18.31
CA TYR A 380 10.66 11.09 17.40
C TYR A 380 9.65 10.08 17.97
N SER A 381 9.01 10.41 19.10
CA SER A 381 8.06 9.52 19.79
C SER A 381 6.76 9.27 19.01
N SER A 382 6.38 10.19 18.12
CA SER A 382 5.33 10.00 17.11
C SER A 382 5.94 9.92 15.70
N GLU A 383 5.29 9.24 14.76
CA GLU A 383 5.73 9.19 13.35
C GLU A 383 5.11 10.31 12.51
N LEU A 384 3.89 10.72 12.86
CA LEU A 384 3.13 11.70 12.11
C LEU A 384 2.49 12.69 13.08
N LYS A 385 2.64 13.98 12.80
CA LYS A 385 1.82 15.02 13.40
C LYS A 385 1.06 15.72 12.27
N VAL A 386 -0.27 15.57 12.29
CA VAL A 386 -1.19 16.32 11.44
C VAL A 386 -1.74 17.45 12.29
N SER A 387 -1.63 18.70 11.84
CA SER A 387 -2.22 19.84 12.55
C SER A 387 -3.74 19.90 12.29
N PHE A 388 -4.51 20.41 13.26
CA PHE A 388 -5.99 20.48 13.16
C PHE A 388 -6.50 21.25 11.94
N ASP A 389 -5.77 22.28 11.48
CA ASP A 389 -6.15 23.15 10.34
C ASP A 389 -5.41 22.82 9.04
N VAL A 390 -4.87 21.60 8.91
CA VAL A 390 -4.10 21.17 7.73
C VAL A 390 -4.86 21.38 6.42
N ASN A 391 -6.18 21.23 6.42
CA ASN A 391 -7.06 21.40 5.26
C ASN A 391 -7.66 22.81 5.10
N ASN A 392 -7.41 23.73 6.04
CA ASN A 392 -8.02 25.06 6.08
C ASN A 392 -6.97 26.17 5.98
N ARG A 393 -6.11 26.07 4.95
CA ARG A 393 -5.08 27.07 4.63
C ARG A 393 -5.62 28.02 3.56
N ASP A 394 -5.29 29.31 3.69
CA ASP A 394 -5.69 30.33 2.73
C ASP A 394 -5.03 30.09 1.34
N PRO A 395 -5.64 30.54 0.24
CA PRO A 395 -5.06 30.39 -1.09
C PRO A 395 -3.66 31.00 -1.24
N GLY A 396 -3.37 32.10 -0.54
CA GLY A 396 -2.08 32.79 -0.60
C GLY A 396 -0.93 32.01 0.05
N PHE A 397 -1.22 31.16 1.04
CA PHE A 397 -0.26 30.20 1.58
C PHE A 397 0.23 29.22 0.52
N TRP A 398 -0.68 28.70 -0.31
CA TRP A 398 -0.34 27.75 -1.37
C TRP A 398 0.42 28.42 -2.52
N GLU A 399 0.05 29.65 -2.92
CA GLU A 399 0.82 30.41 -3.92
C GLU A 399 2.30 30.59 -3.52
N LYS A 400 2.58 30.84 -2.23
CA LYS A 400 3.96 30.98 -1.74
C LYS A 400 4.69 29.64 -1.56
N SER A 401 3.95 28.58 -1.24
CA SER A 401 4.50 27.23 -1.00
C SER A 401 4.75 26.46 -2.30
N ARG A 402 4.02 26.80 -3.38
CA ARG A 402 4.17 26.21 -4.71
C ARG A 402 5.51 26.61 -5.31
N MET A 403 6.40 25.64 -5.41
CA MET A 403 7.67 25.83 -6.11
C MET A 403 7.44 25.67 -7.62
N ASN A 404 7.04 26.76 -8.33
CA ASN A 404 7.01 27.10 -9.80
C ASN A 404 6.94 26.01 -10.91
N SER A 405 6.92 24.73 -10.59
CA SER A 405 7.30 23.65 -11.48
C SER A 405 6.18 23.25 -12.43
N LEU A 406 4.90 23.44 -12.07
CA LEU A 406 3.77 22.87 -12.83
C LEU A 406 2.41 23.59 -12.66
N GLU A 407 2.41 24.88 -12.31
CA GLU A 407 1.21 25.66 -11.94
C GLU A 407 0.02 25.63 -12.95
N LYS A 408 0.32 25.53 -14.25
CA LYS A 408 -0.70 25.54 -15.33
C LYS A 408 -1.47 24.23 -15.47
N THR A 409 -0.81 23.08 -15.35
CA THR A 409 -1.46 21.75 -15.44
C THR A 409 -2.31 21.49 -14.19
N ASP A 410 -1.92 22.03 -13.05
CA ASP A 410 -2.63 21.89 -11.76
C ASP A 410 -3.93 22.68 -11.73
N SER A 411 -3.87 23.93 -12.20
CA SER A 411 -5.05 24.77 -12.33
C SER A 411 -6.09 24.12 -13.24
N LEU A 412 -5.66 23.45 -14.32
CA LEU A 412 -6.55 22.73 -15.23
C LEU A 412 -7.16 21.48 -14.59
N ALA A 413 -6.35 20.68 -13.88
CA ALA A 413 -6.85 19.48 -13.19
C ALA A 413 -7.87 19.84 -12.10
N LEU A 414 -7.57 20.85 -11.28
CA LEU A 414 -8.47 21.37 -10.24
C LEU A 414 -9.77 21.94 -10.83
N GLN A 415 -9.67 22.77 -11.87
CA GLN A 415 -10.84 23.33 -12.55
C GLN A 415 -11.74 22.22 -13.13
N LYS A 416 -11.14 21.19 -13.74
CA LYS A 416 -11.89 20.05 -14.27
C LYS A 416 -12.55 19.24 -13.16
N ILE A 417 -11.88 18.99 -12.03
CA ILE A 417 -12.50 18.30 -10.88
C ILE A 417 -13.72 19.06 -10.38
N GLY A 418 -13.64 20.39 -10.26
CA GLY A 418 -14.77 21.25 -9.87
C GLY A 418 -15.99 21.06 -10.79
N ILE A 419 -15.78 21.15 -12.11
CA ILE A 419 -16.86 20.93 -13.10
C ILE A 419 -17.42 19.51 -13.03
N LEU A 420 -16.57 18.52 -12.77
CA LEU A 420 -16.97 17.11 -12.73
C LEU A 420 -17.78 16.75 -11.48
N LYS A 421 -17.56 17.43 -10.36
CA LYS A 421 -18.38 17.28 -9.15
C LYS A 421 -19.84 17.63 -9.38
N GLU A 422 -20.11 18.61 -10.24
CA GLU A 422 -21.49 19.01 -10.60
C GLU A 422 -22.18 17.99 -11.52
N ASN A 423 -21.43 17.08 -12.15
CA ASN A 423 -21.97 16.05 -13.03
C ASN A 423 -22.33 14.77 -12.24
N SER A 424 -23.62 14.56 -12.00
CA SER A 424 -24.12 13.41 -11.23
C SER A 424 -23.69 12.04 -11.76
N GLY A 425 -23.63 11.85 -13.09
CA GLY A 425 -23.24 10.57 -13.69
C GLY A 425 -21.78 10.20 -13.44
N ILE A 426 -20.87 11.19 -13.55
CA ILE A 426 -19.43 10.97 -13.32
C ILE A 426 -19.15 10.85 -11.82
N SER A 427 -19.82 11.66 -10.99
CA SER A 427 -19.70 11.57 -9.53
C SER A 427 -20.14 10.21 -9.00
N ILE A 428 -21.28 9.67 -9.46
CA ILE A 428 -21.74 8.33 -9.07
C ILE A 428 -20.73 7.25 -9.47
N ALA A 429 -20.24 7.29 -10.71
CA ALA A 429 -19.26 6.31 -11.18
C ALA A 429 -17.95 6.34 -10.35
N ALA A 430 -17.45 7.54 -10.03
CA ALA A 430 -16.27 7.71 -9.19
C ALA A 430 -16.49 7.20 -7.76
N LYS A 431 -17.65 7.51 -7.15
CA LYS A 431 -18.04 7.01 -5.81
C LYS A 431 -18.24 5.51 -5.76
N LEU A 432 -18.71 4.88 -6.83
CA LEU A 432 -18.78 3.41 -6.93
C LEU A 432 -17.39 2.77 -6.99
N ILE A 433 -16.43 3.38 -7.70
CA ILE A 433 -15.04 2.94 -7.70
C ILE A 433 -14.44 3.07 -6.29
N GLU A 434 -14.63 4.21 -5.63
CA GLU A 434 -14.23 4.40 -4.23
C GLU A 434 -14.86 3.34 -3.31
N ALA A 435 -16.16 3.11 -3.44
CA ALA A 435 -16.87 2.12 -2.64
C ALA A 435 -16.29 0.72 -2.83
N SER A 436 -15.93 0.34 -4.06
CA SER A 436 -15.29 -0.96 -4.34
C SER A 436 -13.96 -1.13 -3.60
N ILE A 437 -13.23 -0.04 -3.35
CA ILE A 437 -11.94 -0.03 -2.64
C ILE A 437 -12.15 0.02 -1.12
N ARG A 438 -13.02 0.92 -0.62
CA ARG A 438 -13.22 1.17 0.82
C ARG A 438 -14.18 0.19 1.49
N GLY A 439 -15.04 -0.48 0.73
CA GLY A 439 -16.13 -1.30 1.27
C GLY A 439 -17.42 -0.53 1.60
N TYR A 440 -17.40 0.81 1.53
CA TYR A 440 -18.50 1.68 1.94
C TYR A 440 -18.80 2.73 0.86
N TYR A 441 -20.08 3.07 0.68
CA TYR A 441 -20.52 4.14 -0.20
C TYR A 441 -20.71 5.44 0.58
N ASP A 442 -20.09 6.54 0.13
CA ASP A 442 -20.10 7.84 0.83
C ASP A 442 -21.32 8.71 0.43
N PHE A 443 -22.16 9.03 1.42
CA PHE A 443 -23.33 9.93 1.34
C PHE A 443 -23.08 11.30 2.00
N GLY A 444 -21.84 11.74 2.11
CA GLY A 444 -21.46 13.02 2.70
C GLY A 444 -21.03 12.86 4.16
N LYS A 445 -21.95 13.02 5.12
CA LYS A 445 -21.65 12.87 6.57
C LYS A 445 -21.72 11.40 7.05
N PHE A 446 -22.23 10.52 6.22
CA PHE A 446 -22.51 9.12 6.52
C PHE A 446 -22.03 8.24 5.38
N GLU A 447 -21.59 7.03 5.70
CA GLU A 447 -21.13 6.02 4.76
C GLU A 447 -21.96 4.74 4.97
N ALA A 448 -22.51 4.16 3.90
CA ALA A 448 -23.30 2.93 3.96
C ALA A 448 -22.43 1.71 3.62
N GLY A 449 -22.49 0.66 4.44
CA GLY A 449 -21.72 -0.56 4.28
C GLY A 449 -21.41 -1.29 5.59
N PRO A 450 -20.48 -2.26 5.58
CA PRO A 450 -19.76 -2.72 4.39
C PRO A 450 -20.69 -3.49 3.43
N TYR A 451 -20.67 -3.19 2.13
CA TYR A 451 -21.62 -3.76 1.16
C TYR A 451 -21.52 -5.29 1.04
N LEU A 452 -20.35 -5.87 1.31
CA LEU A 452 -20.15 -7.32 1.31
C LEU A 452 -21.08 -8.02 2.31
N LEU A 453 -21.35 -7.39 3.46
CA LEU A 453 -22.18 -7.97 4.50
C LEU A 453 -23.68 -7.79 4.25
N PHE A 454 -24.08 -7.20 3.12
CA PHE A 454 -25.49 -6.96 2.82
C PHE A 454 -26.32 -8.24 2.81
N TYR A 455 -25.76 -9.32 2.27
CA TYR A 455 -26.43 -10.61 2.16
C TYR A 455 -25.53 -11.73 2.69
N GLY A 456 -26.12 -12.62 3.49
CA GLY A 456 -25.51 -13.87 3.94
C GLY A 456 -26.55 -14.99 3.99
N ARG A 457 -26.09 -16.23 4.16
CA ARG A 457 -26.99 -17.38 4.29
C ARG A 457 -26.43 -18.44 5.23
N ASN A 458 -27.22 -18.81 6.23
CA ASN A 458 -26.90 -19.89 7.16
C ASN A 458 -28.14 -20.70 7.54
N ASP A 459 -27.95 -21.84 8.21
CA ASP A 459 -29.04 -22.77 8.48
C ASP A 459 -29.99 -22.29 9.59
N THR A 460 -29.50 -21.48 10.54
CA THR A 460 -30.29 -20.90 11.63
C THR A 460 -31.20 -19.76 11.14
N GLU A 461 -30.66 -18.80 10.39
CA GLU A 461 -31.32 -17.56 9.95
C GLU A 461 -31.93 -17.68 8.54
N GLY A 462 -31.55 -18.68 7.75
CA GLY A 462 -31.90 -18.76 6.33
C GLY A 462 -31.18 -17.67 5.54
N SER A 463 -31.90 -16.96 4.67
CA SER A 463 -31.38 -15.72 4.06
C SER A 463 -31.31 -14.61 5.10
N ARG A 464 -30.13 -14.01 5.26
CA ARG A 464 -29.86 -12.89 6.17
C ARG A 464 -29.57 -11.62 5.37
N PHE A 465 -30.29 -10.55 5.67
CA PHE A 465 -30.08 -9.23 5.09
C PHE A 465 -29.58 -8.27 6.17
N ARG A 466 -28.44 -7.60 5.94
CA ARG A 466 -27.87 -6.62 6.89
C ARG A 466 -27.68 -5.28 6.20
N ILE A 467 -28.17 -4.21 6.84
CA ILE A 467 -27.94 -2.83 6.41
C ILE A 467 -27.16 -2.14 7.51
N GLY A 468 -25.99 -1.62 7.16
CA GLY A 468 -25.09 -0.95 8.11
C GLY A 468 -24.54 0.35 7.55
N GLY A 469 -23.94 1.13 8.45
CA GLY A 469 -23.26 2.35 8.09
C GLY A 469 -22.49 2.97 9.25
N ARG A 470 -21.75 4.02 8.93
CA ARG A 470 -20.91 4.76 9.88
C ARG A 470 -20.86 6.25 9.56
N THR A 471 -20.55 7.09 10.54
CA THR A 471 -20.23 8.51 10.33
C THR A 471 -18.77 8.67 9.93
N ASN A 472 -18.43 9.80 9.31
CA ASN A 472 -17.06 10.11 8.88
C ASN A 472 -16.56 11.48 9.39
N SER A 473 -15.40 11.92 8.91
CA SER A 473 -14.75 13.19 9.30
C SER A 473 -15.62 14.43 9.06
N ARG A 474 -16.53 14.41 8.07
CA ARG A 474 -17.49 15.52 7.83
C ARG A 474 -18.58 15.63 8.89
N PHE A 475 -18.85 14.54 9.59
CA PHE A 475 -19.76 14.55 10.74
C PHE A 475 -19.03 15.06 11.99
N SER A 476 -17.84 14.51 12.28
CA SER A 476 -16.97 14.94 13.37
C SER A 476 -15.57 14.37 13.16
N ASN A 477 -14.52 15.12 13.49
CA ASN A 477 -13.14 14.61 13.49
C ASN A 477 -12.80 13.76 14.74
N ARG A 478 -13.70 13.69 15.73
CA ARG A 478 -13.44 12.98 17.01
C ARG A 478 -14.49 11.92 17.34
N LEU A 479 -15.76 12.15 17.00
CA LEU A 479 -16.84 11.21 17.27
C LEU A 479 -17.14 10.36 16.04
N THR A 480 -17.09 9.04 16.21
CA THR A 480 -17.51 8.07 15.19
C THR A 480 -18.66 7.23 15.73
N LEU A 481 -19.77 7.21 14.99
CA LEU A 481 -20.91 6.34 15.22
C LEU A 481 -20.93 5.29 14.12
N GLU A 482 -21.05 4.02 14.49
CA GLU A 482 -21.13 2.88 13.57
C GLU A 482 -22.27 1.96 14.02
N GLY A 483 -23.00 1.37 13.08
CA GLY A 483 -24.04 0.42 13.45
C GLY A 483 -24.63 -0.32 12.26
N TYR A 484 -25.39 -1.36 12.57
CA TYR A 484 -26.14 -2.11 11.58
C TYR A 484 -27.40 -2.72 12.18
N THR A 485 -28.35 -3.01 11.30
CA THR A 485 -29.49 -3.90 11.57
C THR A 485 -29.45 -5.08 10.61
N ALA A 486 -29.88 -6.25 11.07
CA ALA A 486 -29.98 -7.45 10.26
C ALA A 486 -31.29 -8.20 10.52
N PHE A 487 -31.82 -8.86 9.48
CA PHE A 487 -33.02 -9.69 9.56
C PHE A 487 -32.76 -11.05 8.90
N GLY A 488 -33.12 -12.12 9.61
CA GLY A 488 -33.11 -13.49 9.11
C GLY A 488 -34.51 -13.94 8.69
N THR A 489 -34.62 -14.56 7.53
CA THR A 489 -35.91 -15.02 6.97
C THR A 489 -36.48 -16.25 7.69
N ARG A 490 -35.62 -17.10 8.29
CA ARG A 490 -36.02 -18.33 8.99
C ARG A 490 -36.36 -18.08 10.46
N ASP A 491 -35.51 -17.35 11.17
CA ASP A 491 -35.72 -17.04 12.58
C ASP A 491 -36.66 -15.84 12.79
N LYS A 492 -36.90 -15.04 11.74
CA LYS A 492 -37.82 -13.88 11.70
C LYS A 492 -37.51 -12.84 12.79
N ARG A 493 -36.23 -12.68 13.14
CA ARG A 493 -35.78 -11.77 14.19
C ARG A 493 -34.89 -10.66 13.67
N MET A 494 -35.10 -9.48 14.22
CA MET A 494 -34.21 -8.33 14.05
C MET A 494 -33.00 -8.49 14.97
N LYS A 495 -31.83 -8.13 14.45
CA LYS A 495 -30.53 -8.17 15.12
C LYS A 495 -29.81 -6.86 14.83
N GLY A 496 -28.79 -6.52 15.61
CA GLY A 496 -28.04 -5.31 15.32
C GLY A 496 -26.90 -5.00 16.28
N SER A 497 -26.12 -4.02 15.89
CA SER A 497 -25.05 -3.44 16.70
C SER A 497 -25.08 -1.93 16.57
N VAL A 498 -24.80 -1.25 17.68
CA VAL A 498 -24.52 0.19 17.72
C VAL A 498 -23.19 0.38 18.46
N GLN A 499 -22.33 1.21 17.89
CA GLN A 499 -21.03 1.54 18.44
C GLN A 499 -20.82 3.05 18.37
N ALA A 500 -20.33 3.62 19.47
CA ALA A 500 -19.84 4.99 19.54
C ALA A 500 -18.38 4.97 19.99
N ALA A 501 -17.53 5.73 19.30
CA ALA A 501 -16.12 5.88 19.62
C ALA A 501 -15.73 7.36 19.59
N TYR A 502 -15.00 7.81 20.61
CA TYR A 502 -14.52 9.18 20.74
C TYR A 502 -12.99 9.20 20.85
N LEU A 503 -12.35 10.04 20.01
CA LEU A 503 -10.91 10.26 20.02
C LEU A 503 -10.54 11.32 21.08
N LEU A 504 -9.92 10.88 22.17
CA LEU A 504 -9.47 11.73 23.29
C LEU A 504 -8.13 12.42 23.01
N SER A 505 -7.20 11.74 22.32
CA SER A 505 -5.87 12.28 22.02
C SER A 505 -5.41 11.84 20.64
N GLU A 506 -5.01 12.79 19.80
CA GLU A 506 -4.42 12.49 18.48
C GLU A 506 -2.96 12.08 18.58
N LYS A 507 -2.21 12.64 19.54
CA LYS A 507 -0.77 12.37 19.74
C LYS A 507 -0.52 10.89 20.04
N TYR A 508 -1.32 10.31 20.93
CA TYR A 508 -1.23 8.92 21.34
C TYR A 508 -2.35 8.06 20.73
N TRP A 509 -3.17 8.64 19.85
CA TRP A 509 -4.36 8.01 19.28
C TRP A 509 -5.26 7.34 20.33
N THR A 510 -5.43 8.00 21.47
CA THR A 510 -6.23 7.48 22.57
C THR A 510 -7.70 7.60 22.23
N SER A 511 -8.40 6.48 22.16
CA SER A 511 -9.83 6.42 21.86
C SER A 511 -10.57 5.65 22.93
N VAL A 512 -11.78 6.12 23.26
CA VAL A 512 -12.71 5.45 24.17
C VAL A 512 -13.99 5.15 23.39
N GLY A 513 -14.62 4.01 23.64
CA GLY A 513 -15.86 3.69 22.98
C GLY A 513 -16.73 2.72 23.74
N LEU A 514 -17.95 2.57 23.25
CA LEU A 514 -18.96 1.65 23.73
C LEU A 514 -19.60 0.94 22.54
N GLN A 515 -19.69 -0.38 22.63
CA GLN A 515 -20.46 -1.21 21.69
C GLN A 515 -21.61 -1.89 22.43
N LEU A 516 -22.78 -1.85 21.83
CA LEU A 516 -23.95 -2.64 22.19
C LEU A 516 -24.28 -3.53 20.99
N ARG A 517 -24.39 -4.85 21.19
CA ARG A 517 -24.72 -5.80 20.12
C ARG A 517 -25.70 -6.85 20.63
N ASP A 518 -26.69 -7.19 19.80
CA ASP A 518 -27.55 -8.37 19.94
C ASP A 518 -27.60 -9.05 18.57
N ASP A 519 -26.87 -10.15 18.42
CA ASP A 519 -26.71 -10.86 17.14
C ASP A 519 -26.39 -12.35 17.38
N LEU A 520 -26.39 -13.14 16.31
CA LEU A 520 -25.95 -14.53 16.33
C LEU A 520 -24.46 -14.64 15.97
N GLU A 521 -23.77 -15.57 16.63
CA GLU A 521 -22.37 -15.90 16.39
C GLU A 521 -22.22 -17.42 16.26
N TYR A 522 -21.38 -17.88 15.34
CA TYR A 522 -21.00 -19.30 15.32
C TYR A 522 -20.01 -19.62 16.44
N ALA A 523 -20.10 -20.84 16.97
CA ALA A 523 -19.03 -21.41 17.78
C ALA A 523 -17.72 -21.46 16.96
N GLY A 524 -16.64 -20.88 17.47
CA GLY A 524 -15.36 -20.77 16.77
C GLY A 524 -15.23 -19.64 15.75
N ALA A 525 -16.25 -18.81 15.55
CA ALA A 525 -16.09 -17.61 14.73
C ALA A 525 -15.26 -16.54 15.45
N ILE A 526 -14.41 -15.87 14.66
CA ILE A 526 -13.65 -14.72 15.14
C ILE A 526 -14.58 -13.50 15.21
N ASP A 527 -14.68 -12.85 16.38
CA ASP A 527 -15.51 -11.65 16.58
C ASP A 527 -15.06 -10.49 15.66
N GLU A 528 -16.03 -9.87 14.97
CA GLU A 528 -15.86 -8.71 14.08
C GLU A 528 -15.12 -7.54 14.76
N PHE A 529 -15.28 -7.37 16.08
CA PHE A 529 -14.59 -6.33 16.85
C PHE A 529 -13.06 -6.50 16.89
N TYR A 530 -12.57 -7.75 16.82
CA TYR A 530 -11.14 -8.06 16.87
C TYR A 530 -10.51 -8.24 15.47
N SER A 531 -11.23 -8.85 14.52
CA SER A 531 -10.67 -9.13 13.18
C SER A 531 -10.67 -7.91 12.25
N GLN A 532 -11.70 -7.04 12.35
CA GLN A 532 -11.98 -5.91 11.44
C GLN A 532 -11.89 -6.25 9.93
N ASN A 533 -11.88 -7.53 9.55
CA ASN A 533 -11.78 -7.98 8.17
C ASN A 533 -13.16 -8.37 7.64
N SER A 534 -13.80 -7.44 6.92
CA SER A 534 -15.14 -7.62 6.36
C SER A 534 -15.27 -8.85 5.46
N PHE A 535 -14.21 -9.30 4.78
CA PHE A 535 -14.25 -10.49 3.93
C PHE A 535 -14.27 -11.78 4.75
N LEU A 536 -13.53 -11.84 5.86
CA LEU A 536 -13.58 -12.98 6.78
C LEU A 536 -14.99 -13.11 7.39
N THR A 537 -15.56 -12.00 7.87
CA THR A 537 -16.93 -11.95 8.38
C THR A 537 -17.95 -12.32 7.30
N PHE A 538 -17.76 -11.85 6.07
CA PHE A 538 -18.59 -12.23 4.94
C PHE A 538 -18.53 -13.74 4.70
N ALA A 539 -17.33 -14.31 4.57
CA ALA A 539 -17.16 -15.74 4.34
C ALA A 539 -17.80 -16.59 5.45
N SER A 540 -17.69 -16.19 6.72
CA SER A 540 -18.34 -16.90 7.82
C SER A 540 -19.86 -16.80 7.80
N THR A 541 -20.46 -15.77 7.18
CA THR A 541 -21.92 -15.72 7.01
C THR A 541 -22.47 -16.74 6.01
N PHE A 542 -21.60 -17.47 5.30
CA PHE A 542 -21.95 -18.59 4.43
C PHE A 542 -21.42 -19.89 5.06
N GLY A 543 -22.28 -20.84 5.38
CA GLY A 543 -21.87 -22.07 6.08
C GLY A 543 -23.07 -22.95 6.44
N GLY A 544 -22.80 -24.13 7.00
CA GLY A 544 -23.84 -25.13 7.31
C GLY A 544 -23.85 -25.63 8.76
N SER A 545 -22.95 -25.16 9.63
CA SER A 545 -22.99 -25.51 11.04
C SER A 545 -24.17 -24.82 11.73
N ASP A 546 -24.99 -25.62 12.40
CA ASP A 546 -26.08 -25.14 13.25
C ASP A 546 -25.57 -24.70 14.64
N MET A 547 -24.26 -24.77 14.92
CA MET A 547 -23.67 -24.34 16.19
C MET A 547 -23.61 -22.81 16.30
N MET A 548 -24.76 -22.16 16.29
CA MET A 548 -24.92 -20.72 16.46
C MET A 548 -25.53 -20.40 17.82
N ALA A 549 -24.97 -19.39 18.46
CA ALA A 549 -25.47 -18.85 19.71
C ALA A 549 -25.90 -17.40 19.54
N ARG A 550 -27.01 -17.04 20.18
CA ARG A 550 -27.37 -15.65 20.39
C ARG A 550 -26.49 -15.06 21.47
N THR A 551 -26.03 -13.85 21.20
CA THR A 551 -25.17 -13.13 22.13
C THR A 551 -25.63 -11.68 22.27
N THR A 552 -25.79 -11.25 23.52
CA THR A 552 -25.97 -9.84 23.85
C THR A 552 -24.70 -9.32 24.50
N ILE A 553 -24.13 -8.26 23.94
CA ILE A 553 -22.82 -7.72 24.34
C ILE A 553 -22.94 -6.26 24.72
N ILE A 554 -22.37 -5.91 25.87
CA ILE A 554 -22.06 -4.55 26.28
C ILE A 554 -20.55 -4.47 26.44
N ARG A 555 -19.90 -3.61 25.64
CA ARG A 555 -18.45 -3.59 25.54
C ARG A 555 -17.91 -2.16 25.53
N PRO A 556 -17.64 -1.55 26.70
CA PRO A 556 -16.82 -0.36 26.77
C PRO A 556 -15.34 -0.73 26.60
N TRP A 557 -14.60 0.16 25.95
CA TRP A 557 -13.18 -0.04 25.69
C TRP A 557 -12.43 1.29 25.67
N ILE A 558 -11.14 1.23 25.97
CA ILE A 558 -10.18 2.31 25.78
C ILE A 558 -8.92 1.75 25.13
N GLY A 559 -8.40 2.43 24.11
CA GLY A 559 -7.19 2.03 23.41
C GLY A 559 -6.28 3.23 23.19
N SER A 560 -4.96 3.02 23.24
CA SER A 560 -3.95 4.06 23.03
C SER A 560 -2.66 3.46 22.47
N ASP A 561 -1.93 4.25 21.71
CA ASP A 561 -0.52 3.99 21.47
C ASP A 561 0.26 4.40 22.72
N ILE A 562 1.00 3.46 23.30
CA ILE A 562 1.88 3.73 24.43
C ILE A 562 3.18 4.34 23.90
N THR A 563 3.73 3.72 22.87
CA THR A 563 4.90 4.20 22.11
C THR A 563 4.72 3.81 20.63
N ARG A 564 5.61 4.27 19.77
CA ARG A 564 5.58 3.93 18.34
C ARG A 564 5.54 2.41 18.14
N GLY A 565 4.52 1.96 17.44
CA GLY A 565 4.32 0.54 17.12
C GLY A 565 3.71 -0.27 18.25
N LEU A 566 3.70 0.21 19.50
CA LEU A 566 3.11 -0.47 20.67
C LEU A 566 1.74 0.11 21.00
N GLN A 567 0.70 -0.66 20.72
CA GLN A 567 -0.69 -0.34 21.01
C GLN A 567 -1.16 -1.15 22.22
N ALA A 568 -1.88 -0.50 23.12
CA ALA A 568 -2.55 -1.14 24.25
C ALA A 568 -4.04 -0.83 24.20
N LYS A 569 -4.88 -1.87 24.36
CA LYS A 569 -6.33 -1.75 24.42
C LYS A 569 -6.86 -2.51 25.62
N MET A 570 -7.62 -1.82 26.46
CA MET A 570 -8.37 -2.40 27.55
C MET A 570 -9.84 -2.49 27.15
N VAL A 571 -10.44 -3.67 27.35
CA VAL A 571 -11.81 -3.97 26.94
C VAL A 571 -12.54 -4.62 28.10
N LEU A 572 -13.65 -4.04 28.52
CA LEU A 572 -14.57 -4.71 29.42
C LEU A 572 -15.68 -5.32 28.56
N THR A 573 -15.97 -6.61 28.72
CA THR A 573 -17.03 -7.28 27.96
C THR A 573 -17.99 -7.92 28.93
N ARG A 574 -19.26 -7.54 28.85
CA ARG A 574 -20.37 -8.32 29.39
C ARG A 574 -21.04 -9.02 28.22
N LYS A 575 -21.09 -10.36 28.25
CA LYS A 575 -21.64 -11.19 27.18
C LYS A 575 -22.64 -12.19 27.75
N THR A 576 -23.82 -12.30 27.15
CA THR A 576 -24.70 -13.45 27.35
C THR A 576 -24.50 -14.44 26.22
N PHE A 577 -24.72 -15.71 26.51
CA PHE A 577 -24.70 -16.80 25.55
C PHE A 577 -25.96 -17.63 25.71
N GLU A 578 -26.67 -17.82 24.60
CA GLU A 578 -27.86 -18.66 24.50
C GLU A 578 -27.75 -19.48 23.20
N PRO A 579 -27.85 -20.81 23.22
CA PRO A 579 -27.90 -21.60 22.00
C PRO A 579 -29.12 -21.20 21.15
N ALA A 580 -28.93 -21.01 19.84
CA ALA A 580 -29.97 -20.52 18.93
C ALA A 580 -30.19 -21.42 17.71
N GLY A 581 -29.20 -22.24 17.35
CA GLY A 581 -29.34 -23.27 16.32
C GLY A 581 -30.34 -24.35 16.73
N LYS A 582 -30.97 -24.98 15.75
CA LYS A 582 -32.03 -25.97 15.97
C LYS A 582 -31.49 -27.26 16.61
N GLU A 583 -30.30 -27.68 16.20
CA GLU A 583 -29.58 -28.88 16.65
C GLU A 583 -28.45 -28.53 17.64
N TYR A 584 -28.34 -27.25 18.03
CA TYR A 584 -27.32 -26.80 18.96
C TYR A 584 -27.78 -26.91 20.42
N HIS A 585 -27.71 -28.12 20.94
CA HIS A 585 -27.98 -28.43 22.33
C HIS A 585 -26.75 -28.16 23.19
N PHE A 586 -26.90 -27.39 24.27
CA PHE A 586 -25.82 -27.04 25.19
C PHE A 586 -26.32 -27.06 26.63
N ALA A 587 -25.54 -27.66 27.54
CA ALA A 587 -25.81 -27.58 28.96
C ALA A 587 -24.60 -27.82 29.84
N TRP A 588 -24.64 -27.23 31.03
CA TRP A 588 -23.58 -27.29 32.04
C TRP A 588 -24.16 -27.20 33.46
N TYR A 589 -23.38 -27.66 34.44
CA TYR A 589 -23.74 -27.63 35.86
C TYR A 589 -23.11 -26.43 36.58
N ALA A 590 -23.96 -25.60 37.21
CA ALA A 590 -23.50 -24.47 38.02
C ALA A 590 -22.94 -24.89 39.38
N GLY A 591 -23.46 -26.00 39.94
CA GLY A 591 -22.97 -26.65 41.14
C GLY A 591 -21.88 -27.67 40.85
N LYS A 592 -20.89 -27.79 41.74
CA LYS A 592 -19.80 -28.77 41.60
C LYS A 592 -20.24 -30.21 41.90
N ASP A 593 -21.45 -30.37 42.41
CA ASP A 593 -22.12 -31.62 42.77
C ASP A 593 -23.05 -32.12 41.66
N GLY A 594 -22.95 -31.56 40.45
CA GLY A 594 -23.86 -31.90 39.35
C GLY A 594 -25.26 -31.31 39.52
N THR A 595 -25.41 -30.26 40.35
CA THR A 595 -26.69 -29.55 40.52
C THR A 595 -26.71 -28.23 39.74
N GLY A 596 -27.90 -27.64 39.58
CA GLY A 596 -28.05 -26.35 38.91
C GLY A 596 -27.73 -26.40 37.42
N LEU A 597 -28.34 -27.36 36.70
CA LEU A 597 -28.24 -27.50 35.26
C LEU A 597 -28.74 -26.21 34.55
N LYS A 598 -27.94 -25.70 33.62
CA LYS A 598 -28.22 -24.52 32.82
C LYS A 598 -27.84 -24.77 31.35
N ASP A 599 -28.56 -24.12 30.44
CA ASP A 599 -28.33 -24.13 28.98
C ASP A 599 -27.84 -22.77 28.45
N ASN A 600 -27.60 -21.82 29.34
CA ASN A 600 -27.13 -20.48 29.04
C ASN A 600 -26.09 -20.05 30.07
N PHE A 601 -25.35 -18.98 29.76
CA PHE A 601 -24.45 -18.36 30.72
C PHE A 601 -24.21 -16.88 30.42
N MET A 602 -23.67 -16.19 31.41
CA MET A 602 -23.19 -14.82 31.31
C MET A 602 -21.72 -14.72 31.72
N THR A 603 -20.92 -13.99 30.94
CA THR A 603 -19.55 -13.64 31.30
C THR A 603 -19.38 -12.15 31.49
N ASN A 604 -18.53 -11.79 32.46
CA ASN A 604 -18.01 -10.44 32.65
C ASN A 604 -16.49 -10.54 32.62
N GLU A 605 -15.87 -9.89 31.64
CA GLU A 605 -14.46 -10.06 31.31
C GLU A 605 -13.73 -8.73 31.24
N LEU A 606 -12.52 -8.68 31.79
CA LEU A 606 -11.55 -7.63 31.55
C LEU A 606 -10.46 -8.16 30.64
N GLY A 607 -10.33 -7.58 29.45
CA GLY A 607 -9.30 -7.87 28.47
C GLY A 607 -8.24 -6.77 28.40
N LEU A 608 -6.97 -7.16 28.36
CA LEU A 608 -5.83 -6.34 27.98
C LEU A 608 -5.21 -6.92 26.71
N ILE A 609 -5.16 -6.09 25.66
CA ILE A 609 -4.65 -6.46 24.34
C ILE A 609 -3.47 -5.55 24.02
N LEU A 610 -2.31 -6.15 23.81
CA LEU A 610 -1.09 -5.48 23.40
C LEU A 610 -0.73 -5.93 21.99
N SER A 611 -0.38 -4.98 21.12
CA SER A 611 0.13 -5.24 19.78
C SER A 611 1.39 -4.41 19.56
N TYR A 612 2.46 -5.05 19.11
CA TYR A 612 3.74 -4.40 18.85
C TYR A 612 4.25 -4.73 17.44
N GLN A 613 4.41 -3.69 16.62
CA GLN A 613 5.10 -3.79 15.33
C GLN A 613 6.27 -2.81 15.28
N PRO A 614 7.52 -3.30 15.24
CA PRO A 614 8.69 -2.44 15.07
C PRO A 614 8.59 -1.60 13.80
N GLY A 615 8.80 -0.28 13.94
CA GLY A 615 8.76 0.63 12.80
C GLY A 615 7.39 0.75 12.11
N ALA A 616 6.29 0.32 12.76
CA ALA A 616 4.92 0.35 12.23
C ALA A 616 4.59 1.67 11.54
N VAL A 617 4.06 1.58 10.32
CA VAL A 617 3.59 2.73 9.55
C VAL A 617 2.07 2.76 9.60
N TYR A 618 1.48 3.86 10.04
CA TYR A 618 0.03 4.02 10.10
C TYR A 618 -0.48 4.94 9.00
N VAL A 619 -1.66 4.62 8.47
CA VAL A 619 -2.42 5.51 7.57
C VAL A 619 -3.80 5.80 8.14
N LEU A 620 -4.33 6.97 7.78
CA LEU A 620 -5.66 7.44 8.18
C LEU A 620 -6.68 7.23 7.05
N ASP A 621 -7.83 6.63 7.37
CA ASP A 621 -9.04 6.64 6.54
C ASP A 621 -10.15 7.40 7.30
N GLY A 622 -10.30 8.68 6.99
CA GLY A 622 -11.16 9.59 7.76
C GLY A 622 -10.74 9.62 9.24
N ASN A 623 -11.63 9.15 10.12
CA ASN A 623 -11.39 9.08 11.57
C ASN A 623 -10.77 7.76 12.03
N ARG A 624 -10.52 6.82 11.11
CA ARG A 624 -9.95 5.51 11.43
C ARG A 624 -8.48 5.52 11.09
N ARG A 625 -7.71 4.74 11.85
CA ARG A 625 -6.28 4.56 11.63
C ARG A 625 -5.97 3.08 11.63
N PHE A 626 -5.20 2.63 10.66
CA PHE A 626 -4.74 1.24 10.58
C PHE A 626 -3.27 1.20 10.21
N ALA A 627 -2.57 0.16 10.68
CA ALA A 627 -1.19 -0.09 10.29
C ALA A 627 -1.17 -0.64 8.87
N VAL A 628 -0.25 -0.14 8.05
CA VAL A 628 0.04 -0.69 6.73
C VAL A 628 1.39 -1.38 6.80
N ASN A 629 1.42 -2.62 6.32
CA ASN A 629 2.61 -3.45 6.37
C ASN A 629 3.59 -3.12 5.21
N PHE A 630 4.04 -1.87 5.14
CA PHE A 630 5.09 -1.45 4.20
C PHE A 630 6.48 -1.88 4.66
N ASN A 631 6.69 -1.95 5.97
CA ASN A 631 7.89 -2.56 6.54
C ASN A 631 7.69 -4.08 6.62
N GLN A 632 8.75 -4.87 6.46
CA GLN A 632 8.68 -6.34 6.55
C GLN A 632 8.95 -6.82 7.98
N TYR A 633 8.60 -6.04 9.00
CA TYR A 633 8.79 -6.43 10.40
C TYR A 633 7.61 -7.27 10.91
N PRO A 634 7.86 -8.23 11.82
CA PRO A 634 6.79 -9.01 12.43
C PRO A 634 5.91 -8.16 13.36
N VAL A 635 4.64 -8.52 13.44
CA VAL A 635 3.68 -8.00 14.44
C VAL A 635 3.58 -9.02 15.56
N PHE A 636 3.84 -8.58 16.78
CA PHE A 636 3.70 -9.38 17.99
C PHE A 636 2.40 -8.99 18.69
N SER A 637 1.60 -9.96 19.12
CA SER A 637 0.38 -9.72 19.90
C SER A 637 0.39 -10.49 21.21
N LEU A 638 -0.12 -9.86 22.26
CA LEU A 638 -0.36 -10.48 23.56
C LEU A 638 -1.75 -10.07 24.05
N GLU A 639 -2.59 -11.06 24.32
CA GLU A 639 -3.95 -10.88 24.80
C GLU A 639 -4.08 -11.58 26.15
N TYR A 640 -4.56 -10.86 27.16
CA TYR A 640 -4.90 -11.40 28.47
C TYR A 640 -6.35 -11.06 28.80
N PHE A 641 -7.15 -12.05 29.15
CA PHE A 641 -8.53 -11.87 29.60
C PHE A 641 -8.72 -12.50 30.98
N ARG A 642 -9.36 -11.75 31.88
CA ARG A 642 -9.81 -12.23 33.19
C ARG A 642 -11.33 -12.24 33.24
N GLY A 643 -11.92 -13.41 33.47
CA GLY A 643 -13.35 -13.58 33.75
C GLY A 643 -13.65 -13.46 35.25
N PHE A 644 -14.78 -12.83 35.58
CA PHE A 644 -15.24 -12.61 36.95
C PHE A 644 -16.59 -13.27 37.21
N LYS A 645 -16.62 -14.17 38.21
CA LYS A 645 -17.85 -14.74 38.76
C LYS A 645 -18.43 -13.79 39.81
N ASN A 646 -19.74 -13.53 39.77
CA ASN A 646 -20.58 -12.70 40.66
C ASN A 646 -20.70 -11.19 40.38
N PRO A 647 -19.65 -10.36 40.22
CA PRO A 647 -19.83 -8.98 39.81
C PRO A 647 -20.65 -8.93 38.52
N GLY A 648 -21.77 -8.20 38.52
CA GLY A 648 -22.67 -8.12 37.36
C GLY A 648 -23.32 -9.45 36.94
N LYS A 649 -23.44 -10.43 37.85
CA LYS A 649 -24.02 -11.78 37.61
C LYS A 649 -23.24 -12.67 36.62
N GLY A 650 -21.90 -12.54 36.57
CA GLY A 650 -21.07 -13.45 35.77
C GLY A 650 -21.02 -14.86 36.37
N ASP A 651 -21.02 -15.90 35.53
CA ASP A 651 -21.06 -17.30 35.96
C ASP A 651 -19.67 -17.91 36.24
N PHE A 652 -18.62 -17.40 35.58
CA PHE A 652 -17.30 -18.03 35.57
C PHE A 652 -16.16 -17.09 36.00
N SER A 653 -15.14 -17.66 36.65
CA SER A 653 -13.85 -17.00 36.84
C SER A 653 -12.75 -17.82 36.18
N TYR A 654 -11.99 -17.17 35.33
CA TYR A 654 -10.99 -17.82 34.50
C TYR A 654 -9.97 -16.81 33.99
N ASP A 655 -8.84 -17.30 33.52
CA ASP A 655 -7.82 -16.51 32.82
C ASP A 655 -7.61 -17.07 31.42
N ARG A 656 -7.42 -16.21 30.43
CA ARG A 656 -7.01 -16.62 29.09
C ARG A 656 -5.83 -15.78 28.64
N ILE A 657 -4.76 -16.44 28.24
CA ILE A 657 -3.56 -15.81 27.68
C ILE A 657 -3.42 -16.28 26.24
N SER A 658 -3.27 -15.36 25.29
CA SER A 658 -2.90 -15.67 23.91
C SER A 658 -1.70 -14.84 23.48
N ALA A 659 -0.73 -15.46 22.83
CA ALA A 659 0.42 -14.78 22.24
C ALA A 659 0.50 -15.13 20.75
N GLY A 660 0.77 -14.14 19.91
CA GLY A 660 0.81 -14.31 18.46
C GLY A 660 1.97 -13.61 17.80
N ILE A 661 2.41 -14.16 16.66
CA ILE A 661 3.35 -13.54 15.74
C ILE A 661 2.78 -13.63 14.34
N ASP A 662 2.67 -12.48 13.67
CA ASP A 662 2.30 -12.35 12.27
C ASP A 662 3.50 -11.78 11.49
N HIS A 663 3.93 -12.44 10.42
CA HIS A 663 5.06 -11.93 9.63
C HIS A 663 4.91 -12.22 8.15
N ARG A 664 5.12 -11.16 7.36
CA ARG A 664 5.27 -11.20 5.90
C ARG A 664 6.69 -10.79 5.57
N PHE A 665 7.41 -11.62 4.83
CA PHE A 665 8.71 -11.25 4.28
C PHE A 665 8.81 -11.65 2.81
N ASN A 666 9.58 -10.87 2.07
CA ASN A 666 9.75 -11.05 0.63
C ASN A 666 11.26 -11.22 0.35
N PRO A 667 11.77 -12.45 0.18
CA PRO A 667 13.17 -12.71 -0.19
C PRO A 667 13.52 -12.28 -1.63
N GLY A 668 12.77 -11.35 -2.22
CA GLY A 668 12.99 -10.80 -3.56
C GLY A 668 12.39 -11.69 -4.65
N GLY A 669 13.20 -12.02 -5.65
CA GLY A 669 12.74 -12.79 -6.82
C GLY A 669 12.24 -14.22 -6.54
N LEU A 670 12.30 -14.69 -5.30
CA LEU A 670 11.83 -16.01 -4.87
C LEU A 670 10.35 -16.04 -4.45
N GLY A 671 9.65 -14.90 -4.46
CA GLY A 671 8.26 -14.82 -4.04
C GLY A 671 8.09 -14.26 -2.62
N THR A 672 6.88 -14.35 -2.08
CA THR A 672 6.51 -13.79 -0.78
C THR A 672 6.07 -14.91 0.17
N VAL A 673 6.54 -14.87 1.42
CA VAL A 673 6.13 -15.81 2.47
C VAL A 673 5.34 -15.06 3.54
N ASP A 674 4.14 -15.54 3.79
CA ASP A 674 3.25 -15.13 4.87
C ASP A 674 3.17 -16.25 5.90
N TRP A 675 3.48 -15.96 7.16
CA TRP A 675 3.28 -16.93 8.23
C TRP A 675 2.71 -16.30 9.48
N ASN A 676 1.95 -17.10 10.23
CA ASN A 676 1.40 -16.75 11.53
C ASN A 676 1.57 -17.92 12.49
N ALA A 677 1.88 -17.60 13.75
CA ALA A 677 1.80 -18.54 14.86
C ALA A 677 1.01 -17.91 16.00
N ARG A 678 0.07 -18.66 16.58
CA ARG A 678 -0.72 -18.24 17.74
C ARG A 678 -0.75 -19.34 18.77
N TYR A 679 -0.32 -19.04 19.99
CA TYR A 679 -0.49 -19.90 21.16
C TYR A 679 -1.59 -19.32 22.04
N SER A 680 -2.47 -20.17 22.57
CA SER A 680 -3.53 -19.75 23.50
C SER A 680 -3.72 -20.77 24.61
N LYS A 681 -3.88 -20.29 25.84
CA LYS A 681 -4.16 -21.10 27.02
C LYS A 681 -5.24 -20.48 27.89
N VAL A 682 -6.18 -21.32 28.31
CA VAL A 682 -7.30 -21.00 29.19
C VAL A 682 -7.09 -21.72 30.52
N PHE A 683 -7.27 -20.99 31.61
CA PHE A 683 -7.12 -21.49 32.98
C PHE A 683 -8.47 -21.39 33.69
N GLY A 684 -8.94 -22.51 34.23
CA GLY A 684 -10.21 -22.60 34.93
C GLY A 684 -11.15 -23.63 34.29
N ALA A 685 -12.15 -24.05 35.04
CA ALA A 685 -13.19 -24.96 34.57
C ALA A 685 -14.21 -24.16 33.74
N LEU A 686 -14.23 -24.35 32.43
CA LEU A 686 -15.10 -23.62 31.50
C LEU A 686 -15.81 -24.54 30.50
N PRO A 687 -17.09 -24.26 30.17
CA PRO A 687 -17.77 -24.98 29.12
C PRO A 687 -17.11 -24.68 27.76
N TYR A 688 -17.23 -25.62 26.82
CA TYR A 688 -16.53 -25.54 25.53
C TYR A 688 -16.72 -24.23 24.72
N PRO A 689 -17.88 -23.52 24.76
CA PRO A 689 -18.01 -22.26 24.03
C PRO A 689 -17.11 -21.12 24.55
N LEU A 690 -16.59 -21.25 25.77
CA LEU A 690 -15.65 -20.30 26.38
C LEU A 690 -14.18 -20.72 26.28
N LEU A 691 -13.92 -21.95 25.84
CA LEU A 691 -12.58 -22.45 25.54
C LEU A 691 -12.11 -21.97 24.16
N THR A 692 -10.91 -22.39 23.75
CA THR A 692 -10.43 -22.13 22.40
C THR A 692 -11.18 -23.05 21.43
N THR A 693 -12.03 -22.44 20.63
CA THR A 693 -12.68 -23.07 19.47
C THR A 693 -11.91 -22.64 18.23
N PHE A 694 -11.36 -23.61 17.49
CA PHE A 694 -10.51 -23.33 16.35
C PHE A 694 -11.31 -22.68 15.22
N ALA A 695 -10.70 -21.73 14.50
CA ALA A 695 -11.35 -21.01 13.43
C ALA A 695 -11.52 -21.90 12.19
N GLY A 696 -12.61 -22.67 12.15
CA GLY A 696 -13.05 -23.44 10.99
C GLY A 696 -13.62 -22.57 9.88
N ASN A 697 -13.86 -23.16 8.70
CA ASN A 697 -14.53 -22.48 7.60
C ASN A 697 -15.22 -23.49 6.69
N GLU A 698 -16.55 -23.51 6.71
CA GLU A 698 -17.36 -24.41 5.89
C GLU A 698 -17.83 -23.80 4.57
N SER A 699 -17.61 -22.49 4.39
CA SER A 699 -18.05 -21.74 3.22
C SER A 699 -17.34 -22.21 1.95
N ILE A 700 -17.92 -21.89 0.79
CA ILE A 700 -17.25 -22.03 -0.51
C ILE A 700 -16.08 -21.05 -0.67
N PHE A 701 -16.07 -20.00 0.15
CA PHE A 701 -15.05 -18.97 0.11
C PHE A 701 -13.84 -19.40 0.90
N ARG A 702 -12.66 -19.24 0.32
CA ARG A 702 -11.43 -19.38 1.09
C ARG A 702 -11.32 -18.18 2.03
N ALA A 703 -11.13 -18.44 3.31
CA ALA A 703 -10.75 -17.41 4.29
C ALA A 703 -9.29 -17.61 4.72
N ASP A 704 -8.56 -16.50 4.81
CA ASP A 704 -7.20 -16.52 5.35
C ASP A 704 -7.23 -16.64 6.89
N ARG A 705 -6.17 -17.21 7.46
CA ARG A 705 -6.05 -17.47 8.91
C ARG A 705 -7.16 -18.36 9.53
N THR A 706 -7.82 -19.19 8.72
CA THR A 706 -8.79 -20.21 9.17
C THR A 706 -8.44 -21.59 8.62
N CYS A 707 -8.82 -22.66 9.32
CA CYS A 707 -8.76 -24.03 8.82
C CYS A 707 -9.94 -24.24 7.84
N ASN A 708 -9.65 -24.32 6.55
CA ASN A 708 -10.67 -24.26 5.50
C ASN A 708 -11.43 -25.57 5.27
N LEU A 709 -10.96 -26.69 5.81
CA LEU A 709 -11.70 -27.97 5.80
C LEU A 709 -12.13 -28.44 7.19
N MET A 710 -11.94 -27.59 8.20
CA MET A 710 -12.43 -27.81 9.55
C MET A 710 -13.83 -27.22 9.67
N ASN A 711 -14.75 -28.00 10.22
CA ASN A 711 -16.11 -27.53 10.48
C ASN A 711 -16.10 -26.52 11.64
N LEU A 712 -17.04 -25.58 11.66
CA LEU A 712 -17.14 -24.60 12.74
C LEU A 712 -17.55 -25.31 14.03
N GLY A 713 -16.77 -25.12 15.09
CA GLY A 713 -16.98 -25.81 16.38
C GLY A 713 -16.48 -27.25 16.44
N GLU A 714 -15.82 -27.77 15.38
CA GLU A 714 -15.39 -29.17 15.32
C GLU A 714 -14.44 -29.56 16.46
N PHE A 715 -13.49 -28.68 16.79
CA PHE A 715 -12.47 -28.94 17.79
C PHE A 715 -12.46 -27.89 18.90
N VAL A 716 -12.23 -28.36 20.12
CA VAL A 716 -12.13 -27.55 21.33
C VAL A 716 -10.83 -27.85 22.05
N ALA A 717 -10.18 -26.82 22.59
CA ALA A 717 -8.99 -26.95 23.41
C ALA A 717 -8.93 -25.89 24.51
N ASP A 718 -8.36 -26.24 25.67
CA ASP A 718 -7.95 -25.27 26.70
C ASP A 718 -6.50 -24.80 26.52
N GLU A 719 -5.67 -25.54 25.79
CA GLU A 719 -4.34 -25.12 25.36
C GLU A 719 -4.16 -25.44 23.88
N SER A 720 -3.64 -24.49 23.10
CA SER A 720 -3.58 -24.60 21.64
C SER A 720 -2.39 -23.89 21.03
N LEU A 721 -1.93 -24.41 19.90
CA LEU A 721 -0.95 -23.77 19.02
C LEU A 721 -1.43 -23.88 17.57
N GLU A 722 -1.69 -22.74 16.94
CA GLU A 722 -2.10 -22.63 15.54
C GLU A 722 -0.93 -22.09 14.72
N LEU A 723 -0.61 -22.77 13.62
CA LEU A 723 0.45 -22.41 12.70
C LEU A 723 -0.11 -22.29 11.28
N PHE A 724 0.17 -21.18 10.62
CA PHE A 724 -0.24 -20.90 9.25
C PHE A 724 0.98 -20.48 8.43
N LEU A 725 1.10 -21.05 7.23
CA LEU A 725 2.12 -20.66 6.25
C LEU A 725 1.46 -20.52 4.87
N SER A 726 1.82 -19.49 4.13
CA SER A 726 1.45 -19.30 2.73
C SER A 726 2.65 -18.79 1.95
N TYR A 727 2.99 -19.50 0.87
CA TYR A 727 4.09 -19.16 -0.02
C TYR A 727 3.54 -18.80 -1.40
N HIS A 728 3.76 -17.54 -1.77
CA HIS A 728 3.36 -16.96 -3.04
C HIS A 728 4.55 -16.93 -3.97
N MET A 729 4.53 -17.75 -5.01
CA MET A 729 5.68 -17.89 -5.91
C MET A 729 5.83 -16.72 -6.90
N ASN A 730 4.85 -15.81 -6.98
CA ASN A 730 4.86 -14.64 -7.86
C ASN A 730 5.30 -14.96 -9.31
N GLY A 731 4.82 -16.08 -9.87
CA GLY A 731 5.12 -16.50 -11.24
C GLY A 731 6.37 -17.38 -11.42
N LEU A 732 7.09 -17.74 -10.34
CA LEU A 732 8.34 -18.53 -10.43
C LEU A 732 8.17 -19.91 -11.10
N LEU A 733 6.97 -20.50 -11.03
CA LEU A 733 6.58 -21.73 -11.71
C LEU A 733 5.76 -21.46 -12.99
N LEU A 734 4.49 -21.03 -12.83
CA LEU A 734 3.54 -20.89 -13.95
C LEU A 734 3.92 -19.79 -14.95
N GLY A 735 4.63 -18.75 -14.52
CA GLY A 735 5.11 -17.67 -15.40
C GLY A 735 6.17 -18.12 -16.42
N LYS A 736 6.74 -19.32 -16.24
CA LYS A 736 7.71 -19.92 -17.18
C LYS A 736 7.06 -20.83 -18.23
N LEU A 737 5.78 -21.19 -18.07
CA LEU A 737 5.07 -22.08 -18.99
C LEU A 737 4.47 -21.27 -20.16
N PRO A 738 4.87 -21.48 -21.43
CA PRO A 738 4.54 -20.56 -22.54
C PRO A 738 3.06 -20.26 -22.76
N LEU A 739 2.18 -21.26 -22.55
CA LEU A 739 0.73 -21.10 -22.74
C LEU A 739 0.04 -20.47 -21.53
N ILE A 740 0.49 -20.81 -20.32
CA ILE A 740 -0.11 -20.33 -19.06
C ILE A 740 0.38 -18.91 -18.73
N LYS A 741 1.59 -18.55 -19.14
CA LYS A 741 2.15 -17.20 -18.99
C LYS A 741 1.23 -16.10 -19.51
N LYS A 742 0.50 -16.34 -20.61
CA LYS A 742 -0.47 -15.38 -21.18
C LYS A 742 -1.67 -15.12 -20.25
N LEU A 743 -1.96 -16.04 -19.34
CA LEU A 743 -3.04 -15.92 -18.37
C LEU A 743 -2.58 -15.20 -17.09
N GLU A 744 -1.27 -14.94 -16.93
CA GLU A 744 -0.66 -14.32 -15.76
C GLU A 744 -0.94 -15.07 -14.45
N TRP A 745 -1.24 -16.37 -14.51
CA TRP A 745 -1.56 -17.19 -13.35
C TRP A 745 -0.35 -17.45 -12.47
N ARG A 746 -0.56 -17.49 -11.15
CA ARG A 746 0.51 -17.63 -10.15
C ARG A 746 0.21 -18.77 -9.19
N THR A 747 1.25 -19.50 -8.82
CA THR A 747 1.15 -20.61 -7.86
C THR A 747 1.23 -20.11 -6.44
N VAL A 748 0.37 -20.64 -5.58
CA VAL A 748 0.43 -20.45 -4.13
C VAL A 748 0.36 -21.81 -3.46
N PHE A 749 1.19 -22.00 -2.44
CA PHE A 749 1.07 -23.12 -1.52
C PHE A 749 0.71 -22.58 -0.15
N SER A 750 -0.23 -23.22 0.55
CA SER A 750 -0.50 -22.90 1.95
C SER A 750 -0.54 -24.17 2.78
N GLY A 751 -0.09 -24.09 4.03
CA GLY A 751 -0.17 -25.16 5.00
C GLY A 751 -0.70 -24.62 6.32
N ARG A 752 -1.50 -25.43 7.01
CA ARG A 752 -2.07 -25.08 8.32
C ARG A 752 -2.02 -26.27 9.25
N VAL A 753 -1.63 -26.02 10.49
CA VAL A 753 -1.57 -27.02 11.53
C VAL A 753 -2.12 -26.43 12.82
N ALA A 754 -3.02 -27.16 13.47
CA ALA A 754 -3.54 -26.81 14.78
C ALA A 754 -3.24 -27.95 15.75
N TYR A 755 -2.56 -27.60 16.85
CA TYR A 755 -2.35 -28.45 18.00
C TYR A 755 -3.25 -27.99 19.13
N GLY A 756 -3.62 -28.93 20.00
CA GLY A 756 -4.21 -28.56 21.27
C GLY A 756 -4.26 -29.70 22.26
N SER A 757 -4.77 -29.40 23.43
CA SER A 757 -5.17 -30.34 24.46
C SER A 757 -6.48 -29.89 25.09
N PHE A 758 -7.22 -30.84 25.65
CA PHE A 758 -8.45 -30.61 26.37
C PHE A 758 -8.37 -31.23 27.77
N ASN A 759 -8.60 -30.43 28.81
CA ASN A 759 -8.69 -30.92 30.18
C ASN A 759 -10.06 -31.56 30.48
N GLU A 760 -10.19 -32.84 30.13
CA GLU A 760 -11.42 -33.65 30.33
C GLU A 760 -11.90 -33.65 31.79
N LYS A 761 -10.97 -33.60 32.76
CA LYS A 761 -11.31 -33.69 34.18
C LYS A 761 -12.11 -32.48 34.68
N SER A 762 -11.79 -31.27 34.21
CA SER A 762 -12.48 -30.05 34.69
C SER A 762 -13.47 -29.48 33.69
N ASN A 763 -13.21 -29.66 32.40
CA ASN A 763 -14.02 -29.06 31.33
C ASN A 763 -14.93 -30.09 30.65
N GLY A 764 -14.72 -31.39 30.89
CA GLY A 764 -15.48 -32.47 30.28
C GLY A 764 -16.83 -32.72 30.92
N PHE A 765 -17.43 -33.84 30.53
CA PHE A 765 -18.74 -34.27 31.00
C PHE A 765 -18.68 -34.70 32.46
N TYR A 766 -19.59 -34.17 33.27
CA TYR A 766 -19.79 -34.58 34.66
C TYR A 766 -20.29 -36.02 34.72
N ASP A 767 -19.67 -36.80 35.60
CA ASP A 767 -20.08 -38.16 35.90
C ASP A 767 -19.76 -38.45 37.38
N PRO A 768 -20.74 -38.78 38.24
CA PRO A 768 -20.52 -38.89 39.68
C PRO A 768 -19.43 -39.88 40.09
N GLU A 769 -19.22 -40.93 39.29
CA GLU A 769 -18.27 -42.01 39.59
C GLU A 769 -16.92 -41.76 38.89
N SER A 770 -16.97 -41.45 37.59
CA SER A 770 -15.75 -41.41 36.77
C SER A 770 -15.17 -40.00 36.59
N ASN A 771 -15.99 -38.94 36.64
CA ASN A 771 -15.55 -37.56 36.47
C ASN A 771 -16.37 -36.55 37.30
N PRO A 772 -16.29 -36.59 38.64
CA PRO A 772 -17.10 -35.72 39.50
C PRO A 772 -16.69 -34.23 39.46
N ALA A 773 -15.59 -33.90 38.78
CA ALA A 773 -15.11 -32.53 38.60
C ALA A 773 -15.50 -31.91 37.25
N GLY A 774 -16.08 -32.72 36.34
CA GLY A 774 -16.61 -32.24 35.06
C GLY A 774 -17.76 -31.26 35.27
N ILE A 775 -18.01 -30.44 34.26
CA ILE A 775 -19.03 -29.39 34.33
C ILE A 775 -20.05 -29.47 33.19
N LEU A 776 -19.75 -30.19 32.11
CA LEU A 776 -20.70 -30.38 31.01
C LEU A 776 -21.74 -31.45 31.37
N SER A 777 -22.96 -31.27 30.89
CA SER A 777 -24.00 -32.29 31.02
C SER A 777 -24.07 -33.15 29.76
N LYS A 778 -24.41 -34.44 29.91
CA LYS A 778 -24.68 -35.33 28.77
C LYS A 778 -25.98 -34.96 28.06
N LEU A 779 -26.94 -34.40 28.80
CA LEU A 779 -28.26 -33.99 28.31
C LEU A 779 -28.53 -32.52 28.64
N ASP A 780 -29.26 -31.84 27.76
CA ASP A 780 -29.78 -30.50 28.02
C ASP A 780 -31.00 -30.54 28.97
N PRO A 781 -31.50 -29.39 29.46
CA PRO A 781 -32.68 -29.34 30.32
C PRO A 781 -33.96 -29.92 29.70
N ALA A 782 -34.01 -30.03 28.38
CA ALA A 782 -35.12 -30.63 27.64
C ALA A 782 -34.94 -32.14 27.38
N GLY A 783 -33.81 -32.72 27.81
CA GLY A 783 -33.50 -34.15 27.69
C GLY A 783 -32.85 -34.55 26.36
N TYR A 784 -32.43 -33.59 25.53
CA TYR A 784 -31.69 -33.88 24.30
C TYR A 784 -30.18 -34.02 24.58
N PRO A 785 -29.46 -34.89 23.86
CA PRO A 785 -28.01 -34.96 23.95
C PRO A 785 -27.34 -33.62 23.64
N VAL A 786 -26.37 -33.22 24.47
CA VAL A 786 -25.56 -32.03 24.21
C VAL A 786 -24.72 -32.23 22.94
N SER A 787 -24.58 -31.16 22.15
CA SER A 787 -23.84 -31.17 20.89
C SER A 787 -22.42 -31.69 21.07
N GLU A 788 -22.04 -32.65 20.23
CA GLU A 788 -20.72 -33.27 20.27
C GLU A 788 -19.64 -32.31 19.73
N PHE A 789 -18.42 -32.46 20.25
CA PHE A 789 -17.22 -31.80 19.76
C PHE A 789 -16.03 -32.77 19.87
N SER A 790 -15.03 -32.56 19.03
CA SER A 790 -13.77 -33.31 19.09
C SER A 790 -12.71 -32.54 19.86
N THR A 791 -11.68 -33.25 20.33
CA THR A 791 -10.53 -32.64 21.01
C THR A 791 -9.26 -32.98 20.26
N LEU A 792 -8.31 -32.03 20.25
CA LEU A 792 -6.99 -32.25 19.64
C LEU A 792 -6.02 -32.83 20.66
N SER A 793 -4.92 -33.40 20.16
CA SER A 793 -3.76 -33.74 20.98
C SER A 793 -2.47 -33.26 20.33
N TRP A 794 -1.45 -33.01 21.15
CA TRP A 794 -0.11 -32.67 20.66
C TRP A 794 0.52 -33.75 19.77
N ARG A 795 0.08 -35.01 19.88
CA ARG A 795 0.55 -36.13 19.04
C ARG A 795 -0.28 -36.34 17.78
N HIS A 796 -1.52 -35.85 17.76
CA HIS A 796 -2.44 -35.98 16.63
C HIS A 796 -3.09 -34.62 16.29
N PRO A 797 -2.31 -33.68 15.70
CA PRO A 797 -2.81 -32.37 15.33
C PRO A 797 -3.78 -32.42 14.15
N TYR A 798 -4.59 -31.37 14.00
CA TYR A 798 -5.26 -31.10 12.74
C TYR A 798 -4.26 -30.53 11.73
N ALA A 799 -4.28 -31.00 10.49
CA ALA A 799 -3.45 -30.47 9.42
C ALA A 799 -4.19 -30.43 8.08
N GLU A 800 -3.98 -29.36 7.32
CA GLU A 800 -4.42 -29.22 5.93
C GLU A 800 -3.38 -28.51 5.07
N ILE A 801 -3.39 -28.82 3.77
CA ILE A 801 -2.55 -28.20 2.76
C ILE A 801 -3.40 -27.70 1.59
N SER A 802 -2.92 -26.66 0.94
CA SER A 802 -3.63 -25.92 -0.11
C SER A 802 -2.72 -25.73 -1.31
N TYR A 803 -3.24 -26.06 -2.48
CA TYR A 803 -2.62 -25.87 -3.79
C TYR A 803 -3.45 -24.85 -4.56
N GLY A 804 -2.95 -23.62 -4.64
CA GLY A 804 -3.67 -22.47 -5.17
C GLY A 804 -3.14 -21.99 -6.52
N ILE A 805 -4.07 -21.55 -7.37
CA ILE A 805 -3.79 -20.70 -8.52
C ILE A 805 -4.44 -19.34 -8.25
N GLU A 806 -3.62 -18.29 -8.15
CA GLU A 806 -4.08 -16.91 -7.98
C GLU A 806 -3.90 -16.09 -9.26
N ASN A 807 -4.40 -14.85 -9.22
CA ASN A 807 -4.40 -13.91 -10.33
C ASN A 807 -5.32 -14.32 -11.51
N ILE A 808 -6.33 -15.16 -11.26
CA ILE A 808 -7.35 -15.54 -12.25
C ILE A 808 -8.22 -14.31 -12.54
N PHE A 809 -8.27 -13.87 -13.79
CA PHE A 809 -8.85 -12.56 -14.18
C PHE A 809 -8.31 -11.38 -13.38
N ARG A 810 -7.09 -11.52 -12.85
CA ARG A 810 -6.44 -10.57 -11.94
C ARG A 810 -7.12 -10.36 -10.59
N PHE A 811 -8.15 -11.13 -10.23
CA PHE A 811 -8.90 -10.89 -9.00
C PHE A 811 -9.13 -12.17 -8.19
N PHE A 812 -9.36 -13.29 -8.86
CA PHE A 812 -9.73 -14.54 -8.19
C PHE A 812 -8.51 -15.41 -7.91
N ARG A 813 -8.64 -16.18 -6.83
CA ARG A 813 -7.80 -17.31 -6.49
C ARG A 813 -8.67 -18.53 -6.29
N ILE A 814 -8.23 -19.67 -6.81
CA ILE A 814 -8.87 -20.97 -6.61
C ILE A 814 -7.86 -21.88 -5.93
N ASP A 815 -8.27 -22.54 -4.85
CA ASP A 815 -7.45 -23.48 -4.09
C ASP A 815 -8.08 -24.86 -4.08
N LEU A 816 -7.28 -25.86 -4.42
CA LEU A 816 -7.54 -27.24 -4.03
C LEU A 816 -6.96 -27.46 -2.63
N ILE A 817 -7.82 -27.72 -1.66
CA ILE A 817 -7.44 -27.91 -0.27
C ILE A 817 -7.61 -29.39 0.08
N GLN A 818 -6.62 -29.98 0.74
CA GLN A 818 -6.61 -31.36 1.20
C GLN A 818 -6.40 -31.39 2.72
N ARG A 819 -7.30 -32.07 3.42
CA ARG A 819 -7.18 -32.39 4.85
C ARG A 819 -6.27 -33.61 4.99
N LEU A 820 -5.35 -33.58 5.94
CA LEU A 820 -4.32 -34.61 6.12
C LEU A 820 -4.57 -35.52 7.34
N THR A 821 -5.24 -35.00 8.37
CA THR A 821 -5.52 -35.72 9.61
C THR A 821 -7.00 -35.70 9.94
N TRP A 822 -7.43 -36.55 10.88
CA TRP A 822 -8.84 -36.65 11.30
C TRP A 822 -9.81 -36.90 10.13
N LEU A 823 -9.44 -37.80 9.21
CA LEU A 823 -10.17 -38.09 7.96
C LEU A 823 -11.41 -38.98 8.14
N ASP A 824 -11.54 -39.57 9.33
CA ASP A 824 -12.64 -40.44 9.71
C ASP A 824 -13.59 -39.75 10.70
N ASN A 825 -13.32 -38.47 11.02
CA ASN A 825 -14.21 -37.67 11.88
C ASN A 825 -15.56 -37.46 11.18
N PRO A 826 -16.70 -37.54 11.89
CA PRO A 826 -18.01 -37.32 11.29
C PRO A 826 -18.11 -35.96 10.59
N GLY A 827 -18.68 -35.94 9.38
CA GLY A 827 -18.83 -34.71 8.60
C GLY A 827 -17.51 -34.11 8.07
N SER A 828 -16.37 -34.79 8.22
CA SER A 828 -15.08 -34.30 7.71
C SER A 828 -15.00 -34.36 6.19
N ARG A 829 -14.45 -33.29 5.59
CA ARG A 829 -14.22 -33.20 4.14
C ARG A 829 -12.74 -33.46 3.86
N ARG A 830 -12.44 -34.50 3.08
CA ARG A 830 -11.05 -34.87 2.72
C ARG A 830 -10.42 -33.89 1.72
N LEU A 831 -11.24 -33.36 0.81
CA LEU A 831 -10.81 -32.50 -0.29
C LEU A 831 -11.91 -31.48 -0.61
N ALA A 832 -11.55 -30.22 -0.89
CA ALA A 832 -12.48 -29.27 -1.46
C ALA A 832 -11.78 -28.26 -2.38
N VAL A 833 -12.55 -27.69 -3.30
CA VAL A 833 -12.14 -26.53 -4.09
C VAL A 833 -12.79 -25.29 -3.50
N LYS A 834 -11.99 -24.29 -3.16
CA LYS A 834 -12.48 -23.01 -2.61
C LYS A 834 -12.02 -21.82 -3.45
N ILE A 835 -12.78 -20.73 -3.39
CA ILE A 835 -12.54 -19.53 -4.19
C ILE A 835 -12.38 -18.32 -3.25
N SER A 836 -11.47 -17.40 -3.54
CA SER A 836 -11.37 -16.12 -2.84
C SER A 836 -11.09 -14.98 -3.81
N GLY A 837 -11.56 -13.78 -3.47
CA GLY A 837 -11.08 -12.54 -4.07
C GLY A 837 -9.75 -12.14 -3.42
N VAL A 838 -8.73 -11.85 -4.23
CA VAL A 838 -7.41 -11.43 -3.79
C VAL A 838 -7.13 -10.04 -4.38
N PHE A 839 -7.33 -9.01 -3.56
CA PHE A 839 -6.86 -7.66 -3.84
C PHE A 839 -5.45 -7.51 -3.24
N ARG A 840 -4.42 -7.72 -4.05
CA ARG A 840 -3.03 -7.44 -3.69
C ARG A 840 -2.56 -6.28 -4.56
N PHE A 841 -2.43 -5.12 -3.93
CA PHE A 841 -1.89 -3.90 -4.54
C PHE A 841 -0.37 -3.88 -4.42
#